data_AF-A0A3P9LDW0-F1
#
_entry.id   AF-A0A3P9LDW0-F1
#
_cell.length_a   1.000
_cell.length_b   1.000
_cell.length_c   1.000
_cell.angle_alpha   90.00
_cell.angle_beta   90.00
_cell.angle_gamma   90.00
#
_symmetry.space_group_name_H-M   'P 1'
#
loop_
_entity.id
_entity.type
_entity.pdbx_description
1 polymer ?
#
loop_
_entity_poly.entity_id
_entity_poly.type
_entity_poly.pdbx_seq_one_letter_code
_entity_poly.pdbx_strand_id
1 'polypeptide(L)'
;MLSKDLPDIESILALNPRVKTHAEITSTASKKKEKKHWKRNPENNCDFCVKLENNFDDIKHTTLSERGALREAYRCLKCADAPCQKSCPTNLDIKAFITSIANKNYYGAARAILSDNPLGLTCGMVCPTSELCVGGCNLYASEEGPINIGGLQQFATEVFSQMGIPQIRSPELPPPNEMPESYHSPVALIGCGPASISCASFLARLGYDNITVFEKQQYIGGLSTSEIPQFRLPYEVVQFEIELMKDLGVKVVCEKGLGVNGMTLTSLKKEGFKAVFIGIGLPQANRAKIFQGLTGDQGFFTSKDFLPLVASASKKGMCQCRSALPELRGAVIVLGAGDTAFDCATSALRCGARRVYVCFRKGFTNIRAVPEEMELAKEEKCEFLPFLSPREVIMKNGRVAGLQFCRTEQTEEGDWVEDEEQVVKLKADYIISAFGSILNDPKVTEAMAPVKLSHWGTPEVNTETMQTSEPWVFAGGDVAGLANTTVESVNDGKQASWHIHRYIQSLYGQTVETAPKLPLFYSAIDQVDISVEMCGIKFPNPFGLASAPPTTSTAMIRRAFEQGWGFALTKTFGLDKDLVTNVSPRIVRGTTSGPLYGPGLGSFLNIELISEKTAAYWCQSVAELKKDFPKNVVISSIMCAYNKDDWTVLAKMAEASGADALELNLSCPHGMGERGMGLACGQDPVLVRNICRWVRAAVSIPFFAKLTPNVTNIVDIAKAAHEGGADGVTATNTVSGLMGLKADSSPWPGVGAAKRTTYGGVSGNAIRPIALKAVSAIAKAIPGFPILATGGIDSAETGLQFLHAGASVLQVCSAIQNQDFTVIEDYCVGLKALLYLKSLELKDWDGQSPPTQKHQKGKSVPKVQELVGKGLPSFGPYLQQKTEAIAKYKKKLRDAGETDVKQPNINRINTPPKPVPAVKDVIARALRHIGAYQELDNMEQVQALIDEDMCINCGKCYMTCNDSGYQAIKFDPETHLPFVTDSCTGCTLCLTVCPIIDCIQMVTRKTPHVPQRGIPINPVC
;
A
#
# COMPACT_ATOMS: atom_id res chain seq x y z
N MET A 1 -35.50 -41.45 8.90
CA MET A 1 -35.41 -40.69 10.18
C MET A 1 -35.06 -39.26 9.82
N LEU A 2 -35.76 -38.25 10.36
CA LEU A 2 -35.51 -36.84 10.00
C LEU A 2 -34.13 -36.35 10.43
N SER A 3 -33.63 -36.85 11.55
CA SER A 3 -32.32 -36.50 12.13
C SER A 3 -31.15 -37.31 11.56
N LYS A 4 -31.37 -38.03 10.45
CA LYS A 4 -30.33 -38.80 9.78
C LYS A 4 -30.17 -38.29 8.36
N ASP A 5 -28.93 -38.02 7.98
CA ASP A 5 -28.59 -37.67 6.61
C ASP A 5 -29.02 -38.78 5.64
N LEU A 6 -29.57 -38.36 4.50
CA LEU A 6 -29.84 -39.28 3.41
C LEU A 6 -28.52 -39.70 2.74
N PRO A 7 -28.47 -40.84 2.03
CA PRO A 7 -27.25 -41.32 1.39
C PRO A 7 -26.52 -40.29 0.52
N ASP A 8 -27.27 -39.42 -0.18
CA ASP A 8 -26.68 -38.36 -1.01
C ASP A 8 -25.97 -37.29 -0.15
N ILE A 9 -26.51 -36.97 1.03
CA ILE A 9 -25.89 -36.04 1.97
C ILE A 9 -24.69 -36.70 2.65
N GLU A 10 -24.81 -37.98 3.06
CA GLU A 10 -23.67 -38.76 3.57
C GLU A 10 -22.52 -38.78 2.55
N SER A 11 -22.82 -38.88 1.25
CA SER A 11 -21.86 -38.81 0.15
C SER A 11 -21.22 -37.42 0.03
N ILE A 12 -22.00 -36.34 0.11
CA ILE A 12 -21.46 -34.97 0.13
C ILE A 12 -20.51 -34.78 1.30
N LEU A 13 -20.84 -35.33 2.48
CA LEU A 13 -20.07 -35.22 3.71
C LEU A 13 -18.85 -36.16 3.78
N ALA A 14 -18.49 -36.84 2.68
CA ALA A 14 -17.42 -37.84 2.66
C ALA A 14 -16.08 -37.29 3.17
N LEU A 15 -15.72 -36.05 2.82
CA LEU A 15 -14.48 -35.38 3.22
C LEU A 15 -14.64 -34.45 4.44
N ASN A 16 -15.82 -34.44 5.07
CA ASN A 16 -16.04 -33.56 6.22
C ASN A 16 -15.14 -33.99 7.38
N PRO A 17 -14.47 -33.06 8.09
CA PRO A 17 -13.60 -33.42 9.21
C PRO A 17 -14.35 -34.23 10.28
N ARG A 18 -13.75 -35.35 10.70
CA ARG A 18 -14.27 -36.21 11.77
C ARG A 18 -13.15 -36.59 12.71
N VAL A 19 -13.44 -36.67 14.01
CA VAL A 19 -12.48 -37.15 15.01
C VAL A 19 -12.18 -38.63 14.73
N LYS A 20 -10.90 -38.95 14.53
CA LYS A 20 -10.43 -40.33 14.34
C LYS A 20 -10.35 -41.03 15.69
N THR A 21 -10.83 -42.27 15.75
CA THR A 21 -10.80 -43.10 16.98
C THR A 21 -9.57 -43.99 17.07
N HIS A 22 -8.82 -44.12 15.97
CA HIS A 22 -7.63 -44.97 15.87
C HIS A 22 -6.56 -44.26 15.03
N ALA A 23 -5.31 -44.68 15.18
CA ALA A 23 -4.24 -44.27 14.29
C ALA A 23 -4.48 -44.81 12.87
N GLU A 24 -4.13 -44.03 11.86
CA GLU A 24 -4.21 -44.47 10.46
C GLU A 24 -3.01 -45.35 10.10
N ILE A 25 -3.26 -46.37 9.29
CA ILE A 25 -2.21 -47.20 8.69
C ILE A 25 -2.04 -46.80 7.23
N THR A 26 -0.85 -46.34 6.85
CA THR A 26 -0.48 -46.08 5.46
C THR A 26 1.01 -46.35 5.30
N SER A 27 1.38 -47.15 4.30
CA SER A 27 2.80 -47.47 4.07
C SER A 27 3.58 -46.25 3.57
N THR A 28 4.87 -46.17 3.91
CA THR A 28 5.78 -45.13 3.40
C THR A 28 5.78 -45.07 1.87
N ALA A 29 5.67 -46.22 1.20
CA ALA A 29 5.58 -46.29 -0.26
C ALA A 29 4.33 -45.56 -0.79
N SER A 30 3.17 -45.79 -0.17
CA SER A 30 1.92 -45.12 -0.54
C SER A 30 2.00 -43.61 -0.28
N LYS A 31 2.56 -43.18 0.85
CA LYS A 31 2.78 -41.75 1.15
C LYS A 31 3.72 -41.07 0.16
N LYS A 32 4.80 -41.74 -0.28
CA LYS A 32 5.70 -41.20 -1.32
C LYS A 32 4.97 -41.01 -2.66
N LYS A 33 4.05 -41.91 -3.02
CA LYS A 33 3.21 -41.79 -4.23
C LYS A 33 2.21 -40.65 -4.10
N GLU A 34 1.47 -40.60 -2.99
CA GLU A 34 0.45 -39.59 -2.69
C GLU A 34 1.03 -38.17 -2.63
N LYS A 35 2.23 -37.99 -2.08
CA LYS A 35 2.90 -36.69 -1.96
C LYS A 35 3.01 -35.92 -3.29
N LYS A 36 3.19 -36.63 -4.41
CA LYS A 36 3.32 -36.00 -5.74
C LYS A 36 2.01 -35.35 -6.20
N HIS A 37 0.87 -35.93 -5.81
CA HIS A 37 -0.45 -35.42 -6.15
C HIS A 37 -0.71 -34.04 -5.54
N TRP A 38 -0.24 -33.80 -4.31
CA TRP A 38 -0.55 -32.59 -3.54
C TRP A 38 0.55 -31.50 -3.59
N LYS A 39 1.60 -31.70 -4.40
CA LYS A 39 2.82 -30.88 -4.38
C LYS A 39 2.55 -29.44 -4.85
N ARG A 40 2.88 -28.44 -4.02
CA ARG A 40 2.67 -27.00 -4.30
C ARG A 40 3.94 -26.25 -4.70
N ASN A 41 5.03 -26.53 -3.98
CA ASN A 41 6.33 -25.88 -4.16
C ASN A 41 7.25 -26.69 -5.10
N PRO A 42 8.36 -26.10 -5.59
CA PRO A 42 9.31 -26.81 -6.45
C PRO A 42 9.75 -28.18 -5.89
N GLU A 43 10.02 -29.12 -6.79
CA GLU A 43 10.62 -30.41 -6.43
C GLU A 43 12.14 -30.27 -6.38
N ASN A 44 12.75 -30.68 -5.26
CA ASN A 44 14.21 -30.62 -5.09
C ASN A 44 14.96 -31.52 -6.09
N ASN A 45 14.31 -32.58 -6.60
CA ASN A 45 14.91 -33.54 -7.55
C ASN A 45 14.55 -33.22 -9.02
N CYS A 46 13.99 -32.04 -9.30
CA CYS A 46 13.70 -31.60 -10.65
C CYS A 46 14.88 -30.79 -11.18
N ASP A 47 15.65 -31.41 -12.06
CA ASP A 47 16.88 -30.84 -12.65
C ASP A 47 16.62 -30.06 -13.95
N PHE A 48 15.36 -29.97 -14.38
CA PHE A 48 14.99 -29.32 -15.63
C PHE A 48 14.23 -28.02 -15.37
N CYS A 49 14.63 -26.95 -16.06
CA CYS A 49 13.86 -25.72 -16.12
C CYS A 49 12.54 -25.97 -16.85
N VAL A 50 11.46 -25.38 -16.36
CA VAL A 50 10.20 -25.29 -17.11
C VAL A 50 10.42 -24.49 -18.40
N LYS A 51 9.60 -24.71 -19.43
CA LYS A 51 9.75 -23.98 -20.70
C LYS A 51 9.31 -22.53 -20.51
N LEU A 52 10.26 -21.59 -20.62
CA LEU A 52 10.04 -20.15 -20.39
C LEU A 52 10.19 -19.30 -21.67
N GLU A 53 10.35 -19.94 -22.82
CA GLU A 53 10.51 -19.25 -24.09
C GLU A 53 9.33 -18.30 -24.37
N ASN A 54 9.63 -17.04 -24.67
CA ASN A 54 8.67 -15.94 -24.84
C ASN A 54 7.73 -15.70 -23.64
N ASN A 55 8.07 -16.18 -22.43
CA ASN A 55 7.27 -15.95 -21.24
C ASN A 55 7.80 -14.75 -20.43
N PHE A 56 7.09 -13.63 -20.51
CA PHE A 56 7.38 -12.39 -19.77
C PHE A 56 6.36 -12.10 -18.65
N ASP A 57 5.67 -13.13 -18.15
CA ASP A 57 4.78 -12.99 -16.99
C ASP A 57 5.59 -12.55 -15.76
N ASP A 58 4.96 -11.79 -14.86
CA ASP A 58 5.61 -11.29 -13.64
C ASP A 58 6.14 -12.43 -12.76
N ILE A 59 7.46 -12.46 -12.53
CA ILE A 59 8.12 -13.47 -11.69
C ILE A 59 8.42 -13.00 -10.27
N LYS A 60 8.28 -11.71 -9.96
CA LYS A 60 8.61 -11.16 -8.63
C LYS A 60 7.92 -11.91 -7.51
N HIS A 61 8.64 -12.23 -6.44
CA HIS A 61 8.08 -12.86 -5.24
C HIS A 61 7.34 -11.84 -4.34
N THR A 62 7.60 -10.56 -4.55
CA THR A 62 7.09 -9.44 -3.76
C THR A 62 5.75 -8.90 -4.23
N THR A 63 5.26 -9.23 -5.43
CA THR A 63 3.95 -8.76 -5.94
C THR A 63 2.80 -9.19 -5.01
N LEU A 64 1.88 -8.28 -4.69
CA LEU A 64 0.77 -8.50 -3.76
C LEU A 64 -0.58 -8.23 -4.44
N SER A 65 -1.60 -9.05 -4.15
CA SER A 65 -3.00 -8.63 -4.32
C SER A 65 -3.41 -7.69 -3.20
N GLU A 66 -4.55 -7.02 -3.33
CA GLU A 66 -5.17 -6.25 -2.23
C GLU A 66 -5.26 -7.07 -0.94
N ARG A 67 -5.73 -8.33 -1.02
CA ARG A 67 -5.74 -9.23 0.14
C ARG A 67 -4.36 -9.40 0.78
N GLY A 68 -3.33 -9.58 -0.03
CA GLY A 68 -1.94 -9.73 0.43
C GLY A 68 -1.41 -8.44 1.05
N ALA A 69 -1.63 -7.32 0.37
CA ALA A 69 -1.20 -5.99 0.77
C ALA A 69 -1.85 -5.56 2.08
N LEU A 70 -3.17 -5.72 2.23
CA LEU A 70 -3.87 -5.43 3.47
C LEU A 70 -3.30 -6.23 4.65
N ARG A 71 -3.10 -7.56 4.48
CA ARG A 71 -2.54 -8.40 5.54
C ARG A 71 -1.14 -7.97 5.97
N GLU A 72 -0.27 -7.70 4.99
CA GLU A 72 1.11 -7.30 5.26
C GLU A 72 1.19 -5.89 5.87
N ALA A 73 0.34 -4.97 5.42
CA ALA A 73 0.22 -3.63 5.98
C ALA A 73 -0.32 -3.64 7.42
N TYR A 74 -1.26 -4.54 7.75
CA TYR A 74 -1.72 -4.76 9.12
C TYR A 74 -0.61 -5.37 10.01
N ARG A 75 0.25 -6.22 9.46
CA ARG A 75 1.39 -6.81 10.17
C ARG A 75 2.47 -5.78 10.53
N CYS A 76 2.67 -4.77 9.67
CA CYS A 76 3.64 -3.70 9.93
C CYS A 76 3.37 -2.96 11.24
N LEU A 77 4.41 -2.84 12.08
CA LEU A 77 4.38 -2.18 13.39
C LEU A 77 4.23 -0.66 13.33
N LYS A 78 4.43 -0.04 12.16
CA LYS A 78 4.32 1.43 11.96
C LYS A 78 5.21 2.20 12.94
N CYS A 79 6.47 1.77 13.03
CA CYS A 79 7.47 2.21 14.00
C CYS A 79 7.68 3.73 13.99
N ALA A 80 7.82 4.35 15.16
CA ALA A 80 8.37 5.69 15.27
C ALA A 80 9.84 5.70 14.84
N ASP A 81 10.31 6.82 14.29
CA ASP A 81 11.69 7.01 13.81
C ASP A 81 12.21 5.82 12.99
N ALA A 82 11.38 5.38 12.03
CA ALA A 82 11.47 4.04 11.48
C ALA A 82 12.85 3.77 10.82
N PRO A 83 13.57 2.71 11.24
CA PRO A 83 14.88 2.40 10.65
C PRO A 83 14.78 2.05 9.16
N CYS A 84 13.66 1.46 8.72
CA CYS A 84 13.42 1.22 7.30
C CYS A 84 13.39 2.50 6.45
N GLN A 85 12.91 3.62 7.00
CA GLN A 85 12.94 4.93 6.32
C GLN A 85 14.37 5.47 6.25
N LYS A 86 15.14 5.36 7.34
CA LYS A 86 16.56 5.77 7.38
C LYS A 86 17.42 4.98 6.40
N SER A 87 17.09 3.71 6.18
CA SER A 87 17.74 2.84 5.19
C SER A 87 17.20 2.99 3.77
N CYS A 88 16.21 3.86 3.54
CA CYS A 88 15.70 4.17 2.21
C CYS A 88 16.45 5.38 1.62
N PRO A 89 17.10 5.26 0.45
CA PRO A 89 17.88 6.37 -0.12
C PRO A 89 17.06 7.64 -0.41
N THR A 90 15.77 7.52 -0.70
CA THR A 90 14.86 8.67 -0.91
C THR A 90 14.14 9.14 0.36
N ASN A 91 14.40 8.48 1.49
CA ASN A 91 13.82 8.76 2.81
C ASN A 91 12.28 8.67 2.83
N LEU A 92 11.68 7.75 2.05
CA LEU A 92 10.24 7.51 2.02
C LEU A 92 9.66 7.33 3.43
N ASP A 93 8.57 8.02 3.76
CA ASP A 93 7.82 7.77 4.99
C ASP A 93 7.04 6.43 4.91
N ILE A 94 7.78 5.35 5.16
CA ILE A 94 7.27 3.96 5.11
C ILE A 94 6.19 3.73 6.16
N LYS A 95 6.28 4.40 7.32
CA LYS A 95 5.25 4.32 8.35
C LYS A 95 3.93 4.87 7.81
N ALA A 96 3.94 6.06 7.23
CA ALA A 96 2.73 6.75 6.77
C ALA A 96 2.07 6.01 5.59
N PHE A 97 2.84 5.63 4.56
CA PHE A 97 2.21 4.99 3.40
C PHE A 97 1.69 3.59 3.72
N ILE A 98 2.38 2.80 4.57
CA ILE A 98 1.87 1.48 4.98
C ILE A 98 0.65 1.61 5.88
N THR A 99 0.60 2.64 6.74
CA THR A 99 -0.61 2.96 7.52
C THR A 99 -1.79 3.23 6.59
N SER A 100 -1.57 4.02 5.54
CA SER A 100 -2.60 4.35 4.56
C SER A 100 -3.09 3.11 3.80
N ILE A 101 -2.20 2.19 3.42
CA ILE A 101 -2.60 0.89 2.82
C ILE A 101 -3.47 0.08 3.78
N ALA A 102 -3.08 -0.05 5.06
CA ALA A 102 -3.85 -0.79 6.06
C ALA A 102 -5.27 -0.22 6.25
N ASN A 103 -5.42 1.09 6.04
CA ASN A 103 -6.67 1.84 6.15
C ASN A 103 -7.46 1.93 4.82
N LYS A 104 -7.05 1.16 3.79
CA LYS A 104 -7.62 1.20 2.42
C LYS A 104 -7.54 2.57 1.73
N ASN A 105 -6.62 3.42 2.15
CA ASN A 105 -6.31 4.68 1.50
C ASN A 105 -5.12 4.52 0.55
N TYR A 106 -5.36 3.92 -0.60
CA TYR A 106 -4.32 3.64 -1.59
C TYR A 106 -3.81 4.90 -2.28
N TYR A 107 -4.67 5.91 -2.47
CA TYR A 107 -4.25 7.23 -2.94
C TYR A 107 -3.31 7.91 -1.94
N GLY A 108 -3.64 7.96 -0.65
CA GLY A 108 -2.76 8.56 0.36
C GLY A 108 -1.41 7.86 0.46
N ALA A 109 -1.40 6.53 0.34
CA ALA A 109 -0.16 5.77 0.26
C ALA A 109 0.67 6.16 -0.97
N ALA A 110 0.07 6.15 -2.17
CA ALA A 110 0.75 6.53 -3.41
C ALA A 110 1.24 7.99 -3.38
N ARG A 111 0.45 8.92 -2.83
CA ARG A 111 0.83 10.32 -2.64
C ARG A 111 2.06 10.45 -1.75
N ALA A 112 2.10 9.75 -0.62
CA ALA A 112 3.26 9.75 0.28
C ALA A 112 4.52 9.18 -0.42
N ILE A 113 4.38 8.07 -1.15
CA ILE A 113 5.47 7.47 -1.93
C ILE A 113 5.99 8.44 -3.00
N LEU A 114 5.10 8.98 -3.83
CA LEU A 114 5.46 9.84 -4.97
C LEU A 114 5.96 11.22 -4.53
N SER A 115 5.65 11.65 -3.30
CA SER A 115 6.17 12.89 -2.75
C SER A 115 7.69 12.85 -2.61
N ASP A 116 8.23 11.74 -2.11
CA ASP A 116 9.66 11.59 -1.91
C ASP A 116 10.39 10.88 -3.05
N ASN A 117 9.68 10.07 -3.84
CA ASN A 117 10.23 9.29 -4.95
C ASN A 117 9.31 9.35 -6.18
N PRO A 118 9.62 10.19 -7.19
CA PRO A 118 8.84 10.30 -8.43
C PRO A 118 8.77 9.01 -9.26
N LEU A 119 9.64 8.02 -8.99
CA LEU A 119 9.62 6.69 -9.60
C LEU A 119 9.17 5.62 -8.58
N GLY A 120 8.14 5.95 -7.81
CA GLY A 120 7.63 5.13 -6.72
C GLY A 120 7.20 3.72 -7.14
N LEU A 121 6.57 3.55 -8.29
CA LEU A 121 6.11 2.24 -8.77
C LEU A 121 7.29 1.41 -9.29
N THR A 122 8.19 2.01 -10.07
CA THR A 122 9.41 1.35 -10.53
C THR A 122 10.22 0.84 -9.33
N CYS A 123 10.50 1.71 -8.36
CA CYS A 123 11.26 1.34 -7.17
C CYS A 123 10.57 0.27 -6.32
N GLY A 124 9.24 0.30 -6.21
CA GLY A 124 8.49 -0.75 -5.52
C GLY A 124 8.71 -2.16 -6.12
N MET A 125 8.97 -2.22 -7.44
CA MET A 125 9.20 -3.47 -8.15
C MET A 125 10.65 -3.93 -8.17
N VAL A 126 11.62 -3.03 -8.21
CA VAL A 126 13.04 -3.38 -8.52
C VAL A 126 14.04 -3.06 -7.42
N CYS A 127 13.64 -2.36 -6.34
CA CYS A 127 14.58 -2.04 -5.28
C CYS A 127 15.15 -3.33 -4.63
N PRO A 128 16.48 -3.42 -4.43
CA PRO A 128 17.12 -4.51 -3.70
C PRO A 128 16.88 -4.36 -2.20
N THR A 129 15.64 -4.57 -1.76
CA THR A 129 15.18 -4.08 -0.45
C THR A 129 15.92 -4.68 0.74
N SER A 130 16.47 -5.88 0.62
CA SER A 130 17.22 -6.59 1.67
C SER A 130 18.49 -5.85 2.11
N GLU A 131 19.14 -5.13 1.20
CA GLU A 131 20.28 -4.23 1.48
C GLU A 131 19.84 -2.79 1.80
N LEU A 132 18.54 -2.49 1.69
CA LEU A 132 17.96 -1.16 1.89
C LEU A 132 16.94 -1.17 3.03
N CYS A 133 15.71 -0.73 2.77
CA CYS A 133 14.66 -0.51 3.76
C CYS A 133 14.25 -1.78 4.52
N VAL A 134 14.29 -2.96 3.89
CA VAL A 134 13.90 -4.23 4.52
C VAL A 134 15.02 -4.75 5.42
N GLY A 135 16.29 -4.52 5.06
CA GLY A 135 17.44 -4.83 5.92
C GLY A 135 17.43 -4.11 7.26
N GLY A 136 16.87 -2.90 7.31
CA GLY A 136 16.67 -2.14 8.54
C GLY A 136 15.35 -2.40 9.28
N CYS A 137 14.49 -3.31 8.83
CA CYS A 137 13.15 -3.47 9.40
C CYS A 137 13.18 -4.11 10.80
N ASN A 138 12.55 -3.48 11.80
CA ASN A 138 12.47 -4.04 13.17
C ASN A 138 11.84 -5.44 13.25
N LEU A 139 10.91 -5.78 12.34
CA LEU A 139 10.29 -7.12 12.33
C LEU A 139 11.24 -8.23 11.86
N TYR A 140 12.44 -7.88 11.37
CA TYR A 140 13.52 -8.87 11.21
C TYR A 140 13.83 -9.60 12.53
N ALA A 141 13.57 -8.97 13.68
CA ALA A 141 13.74 -9.56 15.00
C ALA A 141 12.62 -10.54 15.43
N SER A 142 11.71 -10.90 14.52
CA SER A 142 10.61 -11.85 14.74
C SER A 142 10.71 -13.04 13.78
N GLU A 143 10.14 -14.18 14.16
CA GLU A 143 10.19 -15.43 13.37
C GLU A 143 9.48 -15.29 12.01
N GLU A 144 8.44 -14.45 11.91
CA GLU A 144 7.77 -14.12 10.65
C GLU A 144 8.60 -13.22 9.71
N GLY A 145 9.67 -12.62 10.20
CA GLY A 145 10.62 -11.83 9.42
C GLY A 145 10.14 -10.41 9.03
N PRO A 146 10.95 -9.67 8.27
CA PRO A 146 10.72 -8.26 7.96
C PRO A 146 9.52 -8.07 7.01
N ILE A 147 9.06 -6.83 6.86
CA ILE A 147 7.91 -6.47 6.00
C ILE A 147 8.31 -6.49 4.52
N ASN A 148 7.43 -6.96 3.64
CA ASN A 148 7.54 -6.78 2.19
C ASN A 148 7.20 -5.32 1.79
N ILE A 149 8.14 -4.41 2.05
CA ILE A 149 7.97 -2.96 1.81
C ILE A 149 7.82 -2.67 0.31
N GLY A 150 8.65 -3.28 -0.54
CA GLY A 150 8.60 -3.09 -1.99
C GLY A 150 7.25 -3.49 -2.59
N GLY A 151 6.71 -4.66 -2.22
CA GLY A 151 5.40 -5.13 -2.67
C GLY A 151 4.23 -4.23 -2.24
N LEU A 152 4.30 -3.66 -1.04
CA LEU A 152 3.31 -2.69 -0.55
C LEU A 152 3.38 -1.37 -1.33
N GLN A 153 4.59 -0.87 -1.59
CA GLN A 153 4.83 0.32 -2.41
C GLN A 153 4.34 0.12 -3.85
N GLN A 154 4.63 -1.04 -4.44
CA GLN A 154 4.13 -1.45 -5.75
C GLN A 154 2.60 -1.42 -5.77
N PHE A 155 1.95 -2.13 -4.84
CA PHE A 155 0.50 -2.26 -4.81
C PHE A 155 -0.22 -0.90 -4.75
N ALA A 156 0.18 -0.01 -3.82
CA ALA A 156 -0.47 1.29 -3.67
C ALA A 156 -0.33 2.16 -4.93
N THR A 157 0.87 2.20 -5.52
CA THR A 157 1.14 3.05 -6.69
C THR A 157 0.52 2.45 -7.96
N GLU A 158 0.39 1.12 -8.05
CA GLU A 158 -0.33 0.44 -9.12
C GLU A 158 -1.83 0.74 -9.07
N VAL A 159 -2.45 0.74 -7.88
CA VAL A 159 -3.85 1.17 -7.73
C VAL A 159 -4.03 2.63 -8.13
N PHE A 160 -3.12 3.53 -7.73
CA PHE A 160 -3.17 4.93 -8.14
C PHE A 160 -3.03 5.11 -9.67
N SER A 161 -2.13 4.36 -10.31
CA SER A 161 -2.03 4.34 -11.77
C SER A 161 -3.35 3.97 -12.44
N GLN A 162 -4.08 2.98 -11.88
CA GLN A 162 -5.40 2.56 -12.38
C GLN A 162 -6.51 3.61 -12.15
N MET A 163 -6.35 4.56 -11.21
CA MET A 163 -7.29 5.67 -11.04
C MET A 163 -7.24 6.66 -12.22
N GLY A 164 -6.13 6.68 -12.99
CA GLY A 164 -5.99 7.52 -14.18
C GLY A 164 -5.90 9.02 -13.90
N ILE A 165 -5.45 9.42 -12.70
CA ILE A 165 -5.44 10.80 -12.24
C ILE A 165 -4.08 11.47 -12.52
N PRO A 166 -4.05 12.67 -13.12
CA PRO A 166 -2.82 13.41 -13.39
C PRO A 166 -2.13 13.94 -12.13
N GLN A 167 -0.82 14.16 -12.20
CA GLN A 167 -0.12 15.04 -11.25
C GLN A 167 -0.49 16.49 -11.56
N ILE A 168 -0.56 17.34 -10.53
CA ILE A 168 -0.75 18.79 -10.71
C ILE A 168 0.37 19.57 -10.05
N ARG A 169 0.51 20.84 -10.45
CA ARG A 169 1.35 21.81 -9.75
C ARG A 169 0.84 22.03 -8.33
N SER A 170 1.77 22.26 -7.40
CA SER A 170 1.42 22.56 -6.00
C SER A 170 0.37 23.69 -5.94
N PRO A 171 -0.78 23.47 -5.27
CA PRO A 171 -1.81 24.50 -5.11
C PRO A 171 -1.35 25.73 -4.32
N GLU A 172 -0.23 25.64 -3.60
CA GLU A 172 0.33 26.73 -2.80
C GLU A 172 1.20 27.71 -3.60
N LEU A 173 1.61 27.34 -4.82
CA LEU A 173 2.44 28.20 -5.65
C LEU A 173 1.61 29.29 -6.34
N PRO A 174 2.16 30.52 -6.53
CA PRO A 174 1.51 31.57 -7.31
C PRO A 174 1.13 31.09 -8.72
N PRO A 175 0.11 31.65 -9.38
CA PRO A 175 -0.19 31.36 -10.79
C PRO A 175 1.06 31.45 -11.68
N PRO A 176 1.20 30.63 -12.75
CA PRO A 176 2.42 30.61 -13.57
C PRO A 176 2.85 31.98 -14.11
N ASN A 177 1.90 32.85 -14.47
CA ASN A 177 2.14 34.22 -14.95
C ASN A 177 2.58 35.22 -13.85
N GLU A 178 2.50 34.82 -12.58
CA GLU A 178 2.91 35.63 -11.42
C GLU A 178 4.20 35.10 -10.78
N MET A 179 4.79 34.04 -11.34
CA MET A 179 6.05 33.50 -10.86
C MET A 179 7.20 34.49 -11.16
N PRO A 180 8.21 34.59 -10.28
CA PRO A 180 9.38 35.39 -10.55
C PRO A 180 10.13 34.92 -11.81
N GLU A 181 10.76 35.86 -12.53
CA GLU A 181 11.51 35.60 -13.77
C GLU A 181 12.54 34.45 -13.64
N SER A 182 13.09 34.27 -12.44
CA SER A 182 14.03 33.18 -12.15
C SER A 182 13.46 31.79 -12.47
N TYR A 183 12.15 31.59 -12.33
CA TYR A 183 11.47 30.30 -12.58
C TYR A 183 11.22 30.01 -14.07
N HIS A 184 11.32 31.02 -14.94
CA HIS A 184 11.24 30.85 -16.40
C HIS A 184 12.59 30.51 -17.04
N SER A 185 13.64 30.38 -16.22
CA SER A 185 14.99 30.05 -16.65
C SER A 185 15.02 28.71 -17.41
N PRO A 186 15.61 28.66 -18.62
CA PRO A 186 15.77 27.41 -19.35
C PRO A 186 16.74 26.46 -18.63
N VAL A 187 16.26 25.25 -18.33
CA VAL A 187 17.05 24.17 -17.71
C VAL A 187 17.10 22.95 -18.64
N ALA A 188 18.31 22.45 -18.89
CA ALA A 188 18.52 21.24 -19.69
C ALA A 188 18.90 20.06 -18.80
N LEU A 189 18.33 18.88 -19.08
CA LEU A 189 18.75 17.62 -18.50
C LEU A 189 19.16 16.68 -19.61
N ILE A 190 20.26 15.96 -19.45
CA ILE A 190 20.81 15.07 -20.48
C ILE A 190 20.62 13.62 -20.04
N GLY A 191 19.95 12.83 -20.87
CA GLY A 191 19.48 11.46 -20.58
C GLY A 191 18.13 11.47 -19.88
N CYS A 192 17.17 10.68 -20.34
CA CYS A 192 15.84 10.52 -19.76
C CYS A 192 15.76 9.23 -18.91
N GLY A 193 16.77 9.02 -18.05
CA GLY A 193 16.78 7.96 -17.04
C GLY A 193 16.26 8.41 -15.67
N PRO A 194 16.27 7.53 -14.66
CA PRO A 194 15.75 7.79 -13.31
C PRO A 194 16.23 9.10 -12.67
N ALA A 195 17.53 9.40 -12.78
CA ALA A 195 18.11 10.61 -12.17
C ALA A 195 17.54 11.90 -12.77
N SER A 196 17.47 11.99 -14.10
CA SER A 196 16.92 13.17 -14.77
C SER A 196 15.41 13.28 -14.61
N ILE A 197 14.67 12.16 -14.62
CA ILE A 197 13.22 12.17 -14.38
C ILE A 197 12.93 12.72 -12.98
N SER A 198 13.70 12.28 -11.97
CA SER A 198 13.60 12.81 -10.61
C SER A 198 13.93 14.30 -10.54
N CYS A 199 15.10 14.70 -11.05
CA CYS A 199 15.55 16.09 -11.03
C CYS A 199 14.55 17.03 -11.72
N ALA A 200 14.08 16.67 -12.92
CA ALA A 200 13.08 17.44 -13.65
C ALA A 200 11.74 17.51 -12.89
N SER A 201 11.29 16.41 -12.29
CA SER A 201 10.05 16.38 -11.50
C SER A 201 10.12 17.35 -10.32
N PHE A 202 11.20 17.33 -9.53
CA PHE A 202 11.34 18.22 -8.38
C PHE A 202 11.54 19.70 -8.77
N LEU A 203 12.27 19.98 -9.85
CA LEU A 203 12.35 21.34 -10.40
C LEU A 203 10.96 21.84 -10.86
N ALA A 204 10.20 21.00 -11.56
CA ALA A 204 8.86 21.36 -12.01
C ALA A 204 7.91 21.60 -10.81
N ARG A 205 8.03 20.78 -9.75
CA ARG A 205 7.30 20.97 -8.48
C ARG A 205 7.65 22.29 -7.79
N LEU A 206 8.91 22.72 -7.83
CA LEU A 206 9.34 24.03 -7.31
C LEU A 206 8.76 25.20 -8.13
N GLY A 207 8.30 24.95 -9.35
CA GLY A 207 7.60 25.91 -10.20
C GLY A 207 8.35 26.32 -11.47
N TYR A 208 9.48 25.69 -11.78
CA TYR A 208 10.20 25.93 -13.05
C TYR A 208 9.39 25.37 -14.22
N ASP A 209 9.13 26.18 -15.24
CA ASP A 209 8.25 25.81 -16.37
C ASP A 209 8.98 25.59 -17.71
N ASN A 210 10.29 25.89 -17.76
CA ASN A 210 11.12 25.76 -18.96
C ASN A 210 12.19 24.68 -18.81
N ILE A 211 11.73 23.45 -18.59
CA ILE A 211 12.59 22.28 -18.37
C ILE A 211 12.54 21.38 -19.61
N THR A 212 13.72 21.05 -20.16
CA THR A 212 13.83 20.13 -21.31
C THR A 212 14.81 19.00 -21.02
N VAL A 213 14.34 17.76 -21.13
CA VAL A 213 15.15 16.54 -21.07
C VAL A 213 15.53 16.13 -22.49
N PHE A 214 16.81 16.01 -22.78
CA PHE A 214 17.34 15.54 -24.05
C PHE A 214 17.78 14.08 -23.93
N GLU A 215 17.14 13.17 -24.68
CA GLU A 215 17.42 11.74 -24.67
C GLU A 215 18.08 11.30 -25.97
N LYS A 216 19.18 10.55 -25.88
CA LYS A 216 19.94 10.06 -27.04
C LYS A 216 19.13 9.09 -27.90
N GLN A 217 18.35 8.23 -27.27
CA GLN A 217 17.59 7.15 -27.90
C GLN A 217 16.21 7.63 -28.37
N GLN A 218 15.52 6.78 -29.13
CA GLN A 218 14.10 6.98 -29.51
C GLN A 218 13.11 6.61 -28.40
N TYR A 219 13.59 5.98 -27.33
CA TYR A 219 12.81 5.60 -26.17
C TYR A 219 13.26 6.38 -24.93
N ILE A 220 12.40 6.39 -23.92
CA ILE A 220 12.58 7.12 -22.65
C ILE A 220 12.63 6.13 -21.47
N GLY A 221 13.13 6.56 -20.31
CA GLY A 221 13.19 5.77 -19.07
C GLY A 221 14.54 5.13 -18.76
N GLY A 222 15.56 5.31 -19.62
CA GLY A 222 16.90 4.76 -19.40
C GLY A 222 16.91 3.23 -19.22
N LEU A 223 17.72 2.74 -18.27
CA LEU A 223 17.87 1.30 -17.98
C LEU A 223 16.56 0.60 -17.59
N SER A 224 15.65 1.32 -16.92
CA SER A 224 14.32 0.82 -16.58
C SER A 224 13.53 0.38 -17.82
N THR A 225 13.77 1.03 -18.95
CA THR A 225 13.21 0.66 -20.24
C THR A 225 14.11 -0.31 -21.00
N SER A 226 15.40 0.00 -21.14
CA SER A 226 16.30 -0.70 -22.07
C SER A 226 16.84 -2.03 -21.58
N GLU A 227 16.94 -2.25 -20.26
CA GLU A 227 17.69 -3.41 -19.73
C GLU A 227 16.93 -4.22 -18.69
N ILE A 228 16.23 -3.56 -17.75
CA ILE A 228 15.46 -4.30 -16.73
C ILE A 228 14.36 -5.11 -17.44
N PRO A 229 14.30 -6.44 -17.28
CA PRO A 229 13.37 -7.28 -18.05
C PRO A 229 11.89 -6.99 -17.77
N GLN A 230 11.03 -7.17 -18.78
CA GLN A 230 9.57 -6.99 -18.68
C GLN A 230 8.93 -7.82 -17.54
N PHE A 231 9.45 -9.02 -17.27
CA PHE A 231 8.96 -9.89 -16.20
C PHE A 231 9.33 -9.43 -14.78
N ARG A 232 10.21 -8.43 -14.64
CA ARG A 232 10.49 -7.73 -13.38
C ARG A 232 9.87 -6.34 -13.37
N LEU A 233 10.04 -5.57 -14.45
CA LEU A 233 9.54 -4.20 -14.59
C LEU A 233 8.76 -4.03 -15.91
N PRO A 234 7.42 -4.02 -15.84
CA PRO A 234 6.57 -3.75 -17.00
C PRO A 234 6.79 -2.34 -17.56
N TYR A 235 6.86 -2.19 -18.89
CA TYR A 235 7.13 -0.89 -19.53
C TYR A 235 6.07 0.18 -19.22
N GLU A 236 4.81 -0.21 -19.08
CA GLU A 236 3.70 0.67 -18.74
C GLU A 236 3.90 1.41 -17.41
N VAL A 237 4.68 0.84 -16.48
CA VAL A 237 5.06 1.48 -15.22
C VAL A 237 5.94 2.70 -15.48
N VAL A 238 6.97 2.51 -16.30
CA VAL A 238 7.92 3.58 -16.65
C VAL A 238 7.22 4.68 -17.43
N GLN A 239 6.31 4.30 -18.34
CA GLN A 239 5.49 5.25 -19.07
C GLN A 239 4.61 6.08 -18.13
N PHE A 240 3.93 5.43 -17.18
CA PHE A 240 3.08 6.11 -16.19
C PHE A 240 3.85 7.19 -15.41
N GLU A 241 5.03 6.87 -14.89
CA GLU A 241 5.83 7.82 -14.09
C GLU A 241 6.35 9.00 -14.91
N ILE A 242 6.72 8.76 -16.17
CA ILE A 242 7.14 9.83 -17.07
C ILE A 242 5.96 10.73 -17.47
N GLU A 243 4.77 10.17 -17.66
CA GLU A 243 3.57 10.97 -17.91
C GLU A 243 3.21 11.85 -16.72
N LEU A 244 3.38 11.37 -15.48
CA LEU A 244 3.22 12.22 -14.29
C LEU A 244 4.23 13.40 -14.29
N MET A 245 5.48 13.16 -14.68
CA MET A 245 6.47 14.25 -14.82
C MET A 245 6.05 15.26 -15.90
N LYS A 246 5.56 14.78 -17.05
CA LYS A 246 5.10 15.63 -18.15
C LYS A 246 3.87 16.47 -17.80
N ASP A 247 3.02 16.00 -16.88
CA ASP A 247 1.88 16.79 -16.39
C ASP A 247 2.30 18.12 -15.76
N LEU A 248 3.54 18.19 -15.26
CA LEU A 248 4.13 19.41 -14.71
C LEU A 248 4.76 20.32 -15.78
N GLY A 249 4.63 19.98 -17.07
CA GLY A 249 5.13 20.78 -18.19
C GLY A 249 6.55 20.42 -18.66
N VAL A 250 7.18 19.39 -18.08
CA VAL A 250 8.52 18.95 -18.51
C VAL A 250 8.49 18.43 -19.94
N LYS A 251 9.39 18.93 -20.78
CA LYS A 251 9.52 18.53 -22.19
C LYS A 251 10.56 17.43 -22.32
N VAL A 252 10.32 16.45 -23.18
CA VAL A 252 11.30 15.41 -23.52
C VAL A 252 11.54 15.43 -25.03
N VAL A 253 12.80 15.53 -25.42
CA VAL A 253 13.25 15.54 -26.82
C VAL A 253 14.20 14.38 -27.04
N CYS A 254 13.72 13.36 -27.75
CA CYS A 254 14.50 12.18 -28.14
C CYS A 254 15.49 12.49 -29.26
N GLU A 255 16.38 11.54 -29.54
CA GLU A 255 17.45 11.62 -30.56
C GLU A 255 18.38 12.84 -30.40
N LYS A 256 18.55 13.32 -29.16
CA LYS A 256 19.45 14.42 -28.78
C LYS A 256 20.20 14.11 -27.49
N GLY A 257 21.47 14.42 -27.43
CA GLY A 257 22.28 14.25 -26.22
C GLY A 257 23.72 14.70 -26.43
N LEU A 258 24.53 14.68 -25.38
CA LEU A 258 25.94 15.08 -25.45
C LEU A 258 26.70 14.25 -26.50
N GLY A 259 27.42 14.94 -27.39
CA GLY A 259 28.16 14.34 -28.51
C GLY A 259 27.29 13.94 -29.72
N VAL A 260 25.96 14.07 -29.62
CA VAL A 260 25.02 13.82 -30.73
C VAL A 260 24.75 15.13 -31.45
N ASN A 261 24.90 15.15 -32.78
CA ASN A 261 24.64 16.32 -33.63
C ASN A 261 25.34 17.62 -33.16
N GLY A 262 26.51 17.50 -32.53
CA GLY A 262 27.30 18.63 -32.04
C GLY A 262 26.84 19.25 -30.72
N MET A 263 25.87 18.66 -30.02
CA MET A 263 25.42 19.14 -28.70
C MET A 263 26.53 18.94 -27.66
N THR A 264 26.90 20.02 -26.98
CA THR A 264 27.91 20.07 -25.93
C THR A 264 27.43 20.95 -24.78
N LEU A 265 28.08 20.90 -23.62
CA LEU A 265 27.79 21.86 -22.55
C LEU A 265 28.00 23.30 -23.04
N THR A 266 29.08 23.55 -23.78
CA THR A 266 29.35 24.89 -24.33
C THR A 266 28.26 25.36 -25.30
N SER A 267 27.68 24.47 -26.12
CA SER A 267 26.56 24.85 -27.00
C SER A 267 25.30 25.17 -26.21
N LEU A 268 24.95 24.35 -25.21
CA LEU A 268 23.79 24.61 -24.34
C LEU A 268 23.90 25.95 -23.60
N LYS A 269 25.11 26.28 -23.11
CA LYS A 269 25.37 27.58 -22.50
C LYS A 269 25.16 28.74 -23.48
N LYS A 270 25.58 28.59 -24.74
CA LYS A 270 25.38 29.59 -25.82
C LYS A 270 23.90 29.71 -26.21
N GLU A 271 23.15 28.62 -26.17
CA GLU A 271 21.69 28.60 -26.39
C GLU A 271 20.89 29.24 -25.25
N GLY A 272 21.56 29.61 -24.14
CA GLY A 272 20.98 30.39 -23.05
C GLY A 272 20.53 29.58 -21.83
N PHE A 273 20.74 28.25 -21.83
CA PHE A 273 20.45 27.39 -20.67
C PHE A 273 21.20 27.88 -19.43
N LYS A 274 20.47 28.04 -18.32
CA LYS A 274 21.00 28.56 -17.06
C LYS A 274 21.60 27.48 -16.19
N ALA A 275 21.06 26.26 -16.26
CA ALA A 275 21.59 25.10 -15.56
C ALA A 275 21.48 23.85 -16.43
N VAL A 276 22.43 22.92 -16.25
CA VAL A 276 22.44 21.60 -16.89
C VAL A 276 22.56 20.51 -15.84
N PHE A 277 21.74 19.46 -15.96
CA PHE A 277 21.90 18.21 -15.21
C PHE A 277 22.32 17.08 -16.15
N ILE A 278 23.40 16.37 -15.81
CA ILE A 278 23.92 15.23 -16.58
C ILE A 278 23.47 13.93 -15.88
N GLY A 279 22.53 13.22 -16.49
CA GLY A 279 21.98 11.94 -16.03
C GLY A 279 22.00 10.86 -17.11
N ILE A 280 23.09 10.80 -17.89
CA ILE A 280 23.25 9.90 -19.05
C ILE A 280 23.54 8.44 -18.69
N GLY A 281 23.77 8.16 -17.40
CA GLY A 281 24.22 6.84 -16.92
C GLY A 281 25.61 6.46 -17.44
N LEU A 282 25.86 5.16 -17.54
CA LEU A 282 27.08 4.57 -18.11
C LEU A 282 26.76 3.88 -19.45
N PRO A 283 26.92 4.57 -20.60
CA PRO A 283 26.28 4.13 -21.84
C PRO A 283 26.97 2.94 -22.53
N GLN A 284 28.25 2.68 -22.27
CA GLN A 284 29.02 1.66 -22.98
C GLN A 284 29.25 0.41 -22.12
N ALA A 285 29.31 -0.77 -22.75
CA ALA A 285 29.67 -2.00 -22.04
C ALA A 285 31.16 -2.04 -21.68
N ASN A 286 31.48 -2.61 -20.52
CA ASN A 286 32.85 -2.96 -20.16
C ASN A 286 33.28 -4.23 -20.91
N ARG A 287 33.98 -4.07 -22.04
CA ARG A 287 34.39 -5.17 -22.92
C ARG A 287 35.83 -5.62 -22.65
N ALA A 288 36.01 -6.90 -22.34
CA ALA A 288 37.34 -7.50 -22.21
C ALA A 288 38.02 -7.72 -23.57
N LYS A 289 39.35 -7.62 -23.60
CA LYS A 289 40.18 -7.77 -24.83
C LYS A 289 39.95 -9.10 -25.56
N ILE A 290 39.76 -10.19 -24.80
CA ILE A 290 39.53 -11.53 -25.35
C ILE A 290 38.27 -11.65 -26.22
N PHE A 291 37.35 -10.69 -26.11
CA PHE A 291 36.12 -10.66 -26.90
C PHE A 291 36.18 -9.66 -28.05
N GLN A 292 37.32 -9.02 -28.31
CA GLN A 292 37.45 -8.03 -29.38
C GLN A 292 37.20 -8.68 -30.75
N GLY A 293 36.43 -8.01 -31.61
CA GLY A 293 36.09 -8.49 -32.96
C GLY A 293 34.94 -9.51 -33.02
N LEU A 294 34.47 -10.06 -31.90
CA LEU A 294 33.32 -10.96 -31.88
C LEU A 294 32.00 -10.21 -32.08
N THR A 295 31.05 -10.86 -32.76
CA THR A 295 29.75 -10.30 -33.15
C THR A 295 28.58 -11.19 -32.71
N GLY A 296 27.35 -10.63 -32.76
CA GLY A 296 26.12 -11.36 -32.44
C GLY A 296 25.89 -12.59 -33.31
N ASP A 297 26.18 -12.51 -34.62
CA ASP A 297 26.04 -13.63 -35.56
C ASP A 297 26.97 -14.81 -35.25
N GLN A 298 28.09 -14.52 -34.58
CA GLN A 298 29.05 -15.50 -34.10
C GLN A 298 28.65 -16.09 -32.74
N GLY A 299 27.64 -15.55 -32.08
CA GLY A 299 27.14 -15.99 -30.78
C GLY A 299 27.66 -15.18 -29.58
N PHE A 300 28.26 -14.01 -29.79
CA PHE A 300 28.74 -13.16 -28.70
C PHE A 300 27.89 -11.89 -28.53
N PHE A 301 27.52 -11.60 -27.29
CA PHE A 301 26.85 -10.35 -26.91
C PHE A 301 27.52 -9.75 -25.67
N THR A 302 27.50 -8.43 -25.55
CA THR A 302 27.55 -7.78 -24.24
C THR A 302 26.13 -7.62 -23.70
N SER A 303 25.98 -7.33 -22.40
CA SER A 303 24.66 -7.03 -21.83
C SER A 303 23.99 -5.81 -22.49
N LYS A 304 24.79 -4.82 -22.89
CA LYS A 304 24.33 -3.61 -23.62
C LYS A 304 23.92 -3.90 -25.08
N ASP A 305 24.25 -5.07 -25.60
CA ASP A 305 23.70 -5.57 -26.87
C ASP A 305 22.46 -6.42 -26.63
N PHE A 306 22.55 -7.38 -25.72
CA PHE A 306 21.55 -8.43 -25.54
C PHE A 306 20.24 -7.94 -24.89
N LEU A 307 20.33 -7.27 -23.73
CA LEU A 307 19.13 -6.88 -22.98
C LEU A 307 18.27 -5.87 -23.75
N PRO A 308 18.82 -4.85 -24.44
CA PRO A 308 18.00 -3.95 -25.27
C PRO A 308 17.26 -4.65 -26.41
N LEU A 309 17.81 -5.72 -27.00
CA LEU A 309 17.10 -6.52 -28.00
C LEU A 309 15.91 -7.26 -27.39
N VAL A 310 16.11 -7.88 -26.22
CA VAL A 310 15.03 -8.57 -25.48
C VAL A 310 13.96 -7.58 -25.02
N ALA A 311 14.36 -6.42 -24.49
CA ALA A 311 13.46 -5.36 -24.06
C ALA A 311 12.63 -4.85 -25.25
N SER A 312 13.26 -4.53 -26.38
CA SER A 312 12.54 -4.05 -27.57
C SER A 312 11.54 -5.06 -28.12
N ALA A 313 11.83 -6.36 -28.01
CA ALA A 313 10.91 -7.43 -28.45
C ALA A 313 9.76 -7.69 -27.46
N SER A 314 9.98 -7.47 -26.16
CA SER A 314 9.01 -7.82 -25.10
C SER A 314 8.18 -6.65 -24.58
N LYS A 315 8.69 -5.42 -24.68
CA LYS A 315 8.08 -4.19 -24.15
C LYS A 315 7.29 -3.45 -25.24
N LYS A 316 5.98 -3.74 -25.32
CA LYS A 316 5.09 -3.02 -26.24
C LYS A 316 5.03 -1.53 -25.89
N GLY A 317 5.33 -0.68 -26.87
CA GLY A 317 5.31 0.78 -26.72
C GLY A 317 6.69 1.42 -26.58
N MET A 318 7.74 0.62 -26.32
CA MET A 318 9.12 1.11 -26.22
C MET A 318 9.67 1.59 -27.58
N CYS A 319 9.43 0.86 -28.66
CA CYS A 319 9.83 1.21 -30.03
C CYS A 319 8.62 1.09 -30.97
N GLN A 320 8.58 1.92 -32.02
CA GLN A 320 7.63 1.74 -33.13
C GLN A 320 8.00 0.55 -34.04
N CYS A 321 9.25 0.09 -33.94
CA CYS A 321 9.77 -1.05 -34.67
C CYS A 321 9.27 -2.38 -34.08
N ARG A 322 8.87 -3.33 -34.95
CA ARG A 322 8.63 -4.73 -34.54
C ARG A 322 9.98 -5.45 -34.43
N SER A 323 10.58 -5.45 -33.24
CA SER A 323 11.80 -6.20 -32.97
C SER A 323 11.50 -7.67 -32.72
N ALA A 324 12.24 -8.56 -33.38
CA ALA A 324 12.18 -9.99 -33.11
C ALA A 324 12.97 -10.33 -31.84
N LEU A 325 12.47 -11.28 -31.06
CA LEU A 325 13.20 -11.80 -29.90
C LEU A 325 14.46 -12.54 -30.37
N PRO A 326 15.63 -12.35 -29.74
CA PRO A 326 16.83 -13.13 -30.09
C PRO A 326 16.58 -14.64 -29.96
N GLU A 327 17.06 -15.43 -30.94
CA GLU A 327 16.95 -16.89 -30.91
C GLU A 327 18.24 -17.54 -30.37
N LEU A 328 18.23 -17.94 -29.09
CA LEU A 328 19.39 -18.57 -28.45
C LEU A 328 19.18 -20.09 -28.34
N ARG A 329 19.58 -20.87 -29.35
CA ARG A 329 19.47 -22.33 -29.33
C ARG A 329 20.76 -23.00 -28.83
N GLY A 330 20.73 -23.58 -27.63
CA GLY A 330 21.87 -24.32 -27.09
C GLY A 330 22.25 -23.90 -25.67
N ALA A 331 23.54 -24.01 -25.34
CA ALA A 331 24.08 -23.58 -24.06
C ALA A 331 24.59 -22.13 -24.12
N VAL A 332 24.20 -21.33 -23.13
CA VAL A 332 24.59 -19.92 -22.99
C VAL A 332 25.51 -19.79 -21.77
N ILE A 333 26.64 -19.11 -21.94
CA ILE A 333 27.49 -18.67 -20.84
C ILE A 333 27.22 -17.19 -20.59
N VAL A 334 26.87 -16.83 -19.37
CA VAL A 334 26.78 -15.45 -18.89
C VAL A 334 27.94 -15.18 -17.95
N LEU A 335 28.71 -14.13 -18.21
CA LEU A 335 29.91 -13.78 -17.46
C LEU A 335 29.64 -12.59 -16.53
N GLY A 336 29.62 -12.83 -15.22
CA GLY A 336 29.38 -11.82 -14.21
C GLY A 336 28.58 -12.33 -13.01
N ALA A 337 28.47 -11.50 -11.97
CA ALA A 337 27.75 -11.83 -10.73
C ALA A 337 27.07 -10.59 -10.10
N GLY A 338 26.68 -9.61 -10.91
CA GLY A 338 25.80 -8.50 -10.49
C GLY A 338 24.44 -8.60 -11.18
N ASP A 339 23.52 -7.69 -10.90
CA ASP A 339 22.13 -7.72 -11.39
C ASP A 339 22.03 -7.98 -12.90
N THR A 340 22.84 -7.26 -13.68
CA THR A 340 22.92 -7.42 -15.15
C THR A 340 23.20 -8.86 -15.59
N ALA A 341 24.00 -9.63 -14.84
CA ALA A 341 24.31 -11.01 -15.17
C ALA A 341 23.10 -11.92 -14.94
N PHE A 342 22.34 -11.72 -13.86
CA PHE A 342 21.15 -12.51 -13.55
C PHE A 342 19.98 -12.17 -14.49
N ASP A 343 19.82 -10.89 -14.84
CA ASP A 343 18.88 -10.46 -15.88
C ASP A 343 19.23 -11.05 -17.25
N CYS A 344 20.51 -11.06 -17.64
CA CYS A 344 20.96 -11.73 -18.86
C CYS A 344 20.67 -13.24 -18.83
N ALA A 345 20.88 -13.89 -17.69
CA ALA A 345 20.67 -15.33 -17.53
C ALA A 345 19.19 -15.72 -17.67
N THR A 346 18.31 -15.04 -16.95
CA THR A 346 16.86 -15.28 -17.00
C THR A 346 16.24 -14.87 -18.33
N SER A 347 16.74 -13.79 -18.96
CA SER A 347 16.34 -13.36 -20.30
C SER A 347 16.78 -14.34 -21.40
N ALA A 348 17.94 -14.98 -21.25
CA ALA A 348 18.40 -16.00 -22.20
C ALA A 348 17.44 -17.21 -22.26
N LEU A 349 16.82 -17.59 -21.14
CA LEU A 349 15.78 -18.62 -21.11
C LEU A 349 14.54 -18.22 -21.91
N ARG A 350 14.15 -16.93 -21.89
CA ARG A 350 13.04 -16.40 -22.70
C ARG A 350 13.36 -16.44 -24.19
N CYS A 351 14.63 -16.30 -24.55
CA CYS A 351 15.15 -16.45 -25.91
C CYS A 351 15.30 -17.91 -26.40
N GLY A 352 14.90 -18.90 -25.58
CA GLY A 352 14.92 -20.32 -25.97
C GLY A 352 16.20 -21.08 -25.59
N ALA A 353 17.06 -20.51 -24.75
CA ALA A 353 18.27 -21.19 -24.27
C ALA A 353 17.91 -22.54 -23.63
N ARG A 354 18.64 -23.60 -24.01
CA ARG A 354 18.45 -24.95 -23.47
C ARG A 354 19.05 -25.06 -22.07
N ARG A 355 20.15 -24.36 -21.81
CA ARG A 355 20.84 -24.31 -20.52
C ARG A 355 21.62 -23.00 -20.41
N VAL A 356 21.67 -22.43 -19.22
CA VAL A 356 22.41 -21.20 -18.93
C VAL A 356 23.40 -21.47 -17.81
N TYR A 357 24.65 -21.07 -18.03
CA TYR A 357 25.72 -21.08 -17.04
C TYR A 357 26.06 -19.65 -16.66
N VAL A 358 25.96 -19.30 -15.39
CA VAL A 358 26.43 -18.04 -14.83
C VAL A 358 27.83 -18.28 -14.26
N CYS A 359 28.85 -17.80 -14.96
CA CYS A 359 30.26 -17.99 -14.59
C CYS A 359 30.84 -16.71 -14.01
N PHE A 360 31.56 -16.82 -12.90
CA PHE A 360 32.14 -15.67 -12.22
C PHE A 360 33.49 -15.99 -11.58
N ARG A 361 34.37 -14.99 -11.58
CA ARG A 361 35.79 -15.10 -11.20
C ARG A 361 36.08 -15.17 -9.69
N LYS A 362 35.04 -15.33 -8.87
CA LYS A 362 35.14 -15.36 -7.39
C LYS A 362 34.22 -16.44 -6.83
N GLY A 363 34.08 -16.53 -5.50
CA GLY A 363 33.17 -17.46 -4.83
C GLY A 363 31.71 -16.99 -4.79
N PHE A 364 30.81 -17.87 -4.37
CA PHE A 364 29.38 -17.55 -4.17
C PHE A 364 29.15 -16.42 -3.15
N THR A 365 29.98 -16.35 -2.10
CA THR A 365 29.93 -15.28 -1.10
C THR A 365 30.32 -13.91 -1.64
N ASN A 366 30.79 -13.84 -2.90
CA ASN A 366 31.19 -12.60 -3.57
C ASN A 366 30.21 -12.19 -4.69
N ILE A 367 29.05 -12.85 -4.79
CA ILE A 367 27.96 -12.38 -5.66
C ILE A 367 27.55 -10.98 -5.19
N ARG A 368 27.45 -10.04 -6.14
CA ARG A 368 27.12 -8.64 -5.87
C ARG A 368 25.63 -8.35 -5.93
N ALA A 369 24.89 -9.13 -6.73
CA ALA A 369 23.44 -9.03 -6.76
C ALA A 369 22.87 -9.49 -5.42
N VAL A 370 21.75 -8.90 -5.02
CA VAL A 370 21.08 -9.30 -3.79
C VAL A 370 20.51 -10.72 -3.88
N PRO A 371 20.32 -11.40 -2.74
CA PRO A 371 19.81 -12.78 -2.72
C PRO A 371 18.51 -12.96 -3.49
N GLU A 372 17.61 -11.97 -3.47
CA GLU A 372 16.32 -12.05 -4.16
C GLU A 372 16.49 -12.10 -5.69
N GLU A 373 17.49 -11.43 -6.24
CA GLU A 373 17.78 -11.42 -7.67
C GLU A 373 18.45 -12.73 -8.11
N MET A 374 19.39 -13.23 -7.28
CA MET A 374 20.01 -14.55 -7.50
C MET A 374 18.98 -15.69 -7.45
N GLU A 375 18.00 -15.61 -6.54
CA GLU A 375 16.99 -16.67 -6.38
C GLU A 375 16.16 -16.86 -7.65
N LEU A 376 15.87 -15.80 -8.41
CA LEU A 376 15.12 -15.90 -9.68
C LEU A 376 15.84 -16.81 -10.68
N ALA A 377 17.14 -16.58 -10.92
CA ALA A 377 17.94 -17.41 -11.81
C ALA A 377 18.08 -18.86 -11.30
N LYS A 378 18.19 -19.03 -9.98
CA LYS A 378 18.31 -20.34 -9.33
C LYS A 378 17.03 -21.16 -9.44
N GLU A 379 15.87 -20.57 -9.20
CA GLU A 379 14.57 -21.25 -9.34
C GLU A 379 14.32 -21.68 -10.79
N GLU A 380 14.82 -20.90 -11.75
CA GLU A 380 14.80 -21.18 -13.19
C GLU A 380 15.97 -22.08 -13.65
N LYS A 381 16.68 -22.71 -12.71
CA LYS A 381 17.71 -23.74 -12.96
C LYS A 381 18.90 -23.25 -13.80
N CYS A 382 19.25 -21.97 -13.70
CA CYS A 382 20.57 -21.52 -14.13
C CYS A 382 21.66 -22.17 -13.26
N GLU A 383 22.76 -22.57 -13.89
CA GLU A 383 23.88 -23.20 -13.22
C GLU A 383 24.94 -22.18 -12.87
N PHE A 384 25.48 -22.24 -11.65
CA PHE A 384 26.45 -21.27 -11.16
C PHE A 384 27.83 -21.90 -11.09
N LEU A 385 28.78 -21.32 -11.82
CA LEU A 385 30.16 -21.81 -11.89
C LEU A 385 31.12 -20.75 -11.32
N PRO A 386 31.44 -20.82 -10.01
CA PRO A 386 32.34 -19.88 -9.35
C PRO A 386 33.80 -20.14 -9.74
N PHE A 387 34.66 -19.20 -9.35
CA PHE A 387 36.11 -19.31 -9.46
C PHE A 387 36.66 -19.50 -10.89
N LEU A 388 35.99 -18.91 -11.89
CA LEU A 388 36.37 -19.04 -13.30
C LEU A 388 36.65 -17.67 -13.93
N SER A 389 37.86 -17.47 -14.42
CA SER A 389 38.25 -16.30 -15.21
C SER A 389 38.41 -16.67 -16.69
N PRO A 390 37.79 -15.93 -17.63
CA PRO A 390 37.79 -16.31 -19.04
C PRO A 390 39.15 -16.06 -19.71
N ARG A 391 39.59 -16.99 -20.55
CA ARG A 391 40.89 -16.98 -21.23
C ARG A 391 40.82 -16.96 -22.74
N GLU A 392 40.10 -17.91 -23.34
CA GLU A 392 40.06 -18.06 -24.80
C GLU A 392 38.68 -18.48 -25.29
N VAL A 393 38.14 -17.76 -26.28
CA VAL A 393 36.90 -18.13 -26.95
C VAL A 393 37.19 -19.20 -28.00
N ILE A 394 36.58 -20.36 -27.85
CA ILE A 394 36.75 -21.49 -28.76
C ILE A 394 35.79 -21.30 -29.93
N MET A 395 36.32 -21.07 -31.13
CA MET A 395 35.54 -20.86 -32.35
C MET A 395 35.55 -22.10 -33.24
N LYS A 396 34.40 -22.46 -33.82
CA LYS A 396 34.27 -23.51 -34.84
C LYS A 396 33.31 -23.07 -35.93
N ASN A 397 33.71 -23.22 -37.20
CA ASN A 397 32.90 -22.81 -38.37
C ASN A 397 32.37 -21.36 -38.27
N GLY A 398 33.19 -20.46 -37.75
CA GLY A 398 32.82 -19.05 -37.58
C GLY A 398 31.86 -18.75 -36.43
N ARG A 399 31.52 -19.72 -35.57
CA ARG A 399 30.65 -19.52 -34.40
C ARG A 399 31.33 -19.96 -33.11
N VAL A 400 30.87 -19.41 -31.99
CA VAL A 400 31.26 -19.86 -30.64
C VAL A 400 30.91 -21.34 -30.48
N ALA A 401 31.87 -22.12 -29.99
CA ALA A 401 31.72 -23.52 -29.63
C ALA A 401 32.06 -23.81 -28.15
N GLY A 402 32.58 -22.80 -27.44
CA GLY A 402 32.86 -22.85 -26.01
C GLY A 402 33.74 -21.70 -25.55
N LEU A 403 34.03 -21.69 -24.24
CA LEU A 403 34.92 -20.75 -23.59
C LEU A 403 35.88 -21.52 -22.69
N GLN A 404 37.18 -21.28 -22.87
CA GLN A 404 38.21 -21.72 -21.95
C GLN A 404 38.34 -20.71 -20.81
N PHE A 405 38.40 -21.24 -19.59
CA PHE A 405 38.65 -20.50 -18.36
C PHE A 405 39.92 -21.03 -17.70
N CYS A 406 40.53 -20.20 -16.87
CA CYS A 406 41.46 -20.62 -15.82
C CYS A 406 40.77 -20.54 -14.45
N ARG A 407 41.21 -21.35 -13.50
CA ARG A 407 40.72 -21.28 -12.12
C ARG A 407 41.24 -20.01 -11.47
N THR A 408 40.42 -19.43 -10.59
CA THR A 408 40.83 -18.35 -9.69
C THR A 408 40.77 -18.81 -8.25
N GLU A 409 41.65 -18.30 -7.39
CA GLU A 409 41.55 -18.51 -5.95
C GLU A 409 41.99 -17.28 -5.17
N GLN A 410 41.65 -17.25 -3.89
CA GLN A 410 42.02 -16.18 -2.98
C GLN A 410 43.19 -16.64 -2.11
N THR A 411 44.25 -15.84 -2.05
CA THR A 411 45.41 -16.11 -1.19
C THR A 411 45.07 -15.81 0.28
N GLU A 412 45.96 -16.17 1.22
CA GLU A 412 45.77 -15.88 2.65
C GLU A 412 45.68 -14.37 2.93
N GLU A 413 46.34 -13.54 2.10
CA GLU A 413 46.32 -12.08 2.15
C GLU A 413 45.03 -11.47 1.57
N GLY A 414 44.19 -12.29 0.93
CA GLY A 414 42.93 -11.86 0.34
C GLY A 414 43.02 -11.44 -1.14
N ASP A 415 44.20 -11.52 -1.75
CA ASP A 415 44.41 -11.23 -3.17
C ASP A 415 43.85 -12.34 -4.05
N TRP A 416 43.41 -11.98 -5.26
CA TRP A 416 42.85 -12.94 -6.22
C TRP A 416 43.91 -13.28 -7.27
N VAL A 417 44.26 -14.57 -7.35
CA VAL A 417 45.23 -15.10 -8.31
C VAL A 417 44.53 -16.01 -9.33
N GLU A 418 45.12 -16.11 -10.51
CA GLU A 418 44.65 -16.95 -11.61
C GLU A 418 45.66 -18.08 -11.84
N ASP A 419 45.20 -19.33 -11.82
CA ASP A 419 46.02 -20.52 -12.07
C ASP A 419 45.87 -20.95 -13.52
N GLU A 420 46.90 -20.68 -14.33
CA GLU A 420 46.93 -20.98 -15.77
C GLU A 420 47.02 -22.48 -16.09
N GLU A 421 47.46 -23.32 -15.14
CA GLU A 421 47.55 -24.77 -15.33
C GLU A 421 46.17 -25.44 -15.11
N GLN A 422 45.35 -24.87 -14.23
CA GLN A 422 44.01 -25.36 -13.93
C GLN A 422 42.95 -24.79 -14.88
N VAL A 423 42.84 -25.39 -16.07
CA VAL A 423 41.91 -24.93 -17.13
C VAL A 423 40.57 -25.67 -17.15
N VAL A 424 39.51 -24.95 -17.52
CA VAL A 424 38.17 -25.49 -17.78
C VAL A 424 37.72 -25.11 -19.19
N LYS A 425 37.39 -26.10 -20.02
CA LYS A 425 36.82 -25.86 -21.37
C LYS A 425 35.31 -26.12 -21.34
N LEU A 426 34.52 -25.07 -21.21
CA LEU A 426 33.07 -25.17 -21.14
C LEU A 426 32.46 -25.03 -22.53
N LYS A 427 31.70 -26.03 -22.98
CA LYS A 427 30.97 -25.98 -24.26
C LYS A 427 29.80 -25.00 -24.18
N ALA A 428 29.69 -24.14 -25.17
CA ALA A 428 28.62 -23.17 -25.30
C ALA A 428 28.45 -22.75 -26.75
N ASP A 429 27.24 -22.32 -27.08
CA ASP A 429 26.86 -21.79 -28.39
C ASP A 429 26.81 -20.25 -28.36
N TYR A 430 26.61 -19.68 -27.16
CA TYR A 430 26.54 -18.24 -26.95
C TYR A 430 27.30 -17.80 -25.70
N ILE A 431 27.88 -16.61 -25.74
CA ILE A 431 28.53 -15.94 -24.61
C ILE A 431 27.91 -14.55 -24.46
N ILE A 432 27.50 -14.22 -23.24
CA ILE A 432 26.99 -12.90 -22.87
C ILE A 432 27.90 -12.31 -21.78
N SER A 433 28.60 -11.23 -22.10
CA SER A 433 29.45 -10.52 -21.13
C SER A 433 28.64 -9.48 -20.35
N ALA A 434 28.60 -9.61 -19.03
CA ALA A 434 27.88 -8.74 -18.10
C ALA A 434 28.83 -8.14 -17.04
N PHE A 435 29.98 -7.61 -17.48
CA PHE A 435 31.01 -7.03 -16.61
C PHE A 435 30.71 -5.62 -16.10
N GLY A 436 29.51 -5.11 -16.36
CA GLY A 436 29.11 -3.74 -16.04
C GLY A 436 29.31 -2.80 -17.23
N SER A 437 29.12 -1.52 -16.96
CA SER A 437 29.12 -0.45 -17.97
C SER A 437 30.08 0.66 -17.55
N ILE A 438 30.53 1.45 -18.52
CA ILE A 438 31.52 2.51 -18.36
C ILE A 438 31.16 3.71 -19.24
N LEU A 439 31.86 4.82 -19.02
CA LEU A 439 31.86 5.99 -19.90
C LEU A 439 33.23 6.11 -20.58
N ASN A 440 33.29 5.82 -21.87
CA ASN A 440 34.57 5.83 -22.61
C ASN A 440 34.50 6.36 -24.05
N ASP A 441 33.34 6.86 -24.50
CA ASP A 441 33.21 7.48 -25.82
C ASP A 441 33.84 8.89 -25.80
N PRO A 442 34.94 9.13 -26.55
CA PRO A 442 35.62 10.42 -26.55
C PRO A 442 34.72 11.59 -26.96
N LYS A 443 33.74 11.36 -27.85
CA LYS A 443 32.82 12.42 -28.28
C LYS A 443 31.92 12.89 -27.14
N VAL A 444 31.54 11.98 -26.25
CA VAL A 444 30.70 12.30 -25.09
C VAL A 444 31.52 13.01 -24.02
N THR A 445 32.74 12.54 -23.74
CA THR A 445 33.62 13.17 -22.74
C THR A 445 34.09 14.55 -23.20
N GLU A 446 34.44 14.73 -24.47
CA GLU A 446 34.75 16.04 -25.06
C GLU A 446 33.55 16.98 -25.00
N ALA A 447 32.33 16.49 -25.24
CA ALA A 447 31.10 17.28 -25.14
C ALA A 447 30.79 17.77 -23.71
N MET A 448 31.38 17.15 -22.68
CA MET A 448 31.29 17.58 -21.28
C MET A 448 32.37 18.59 -20.86
N ALA A 449 33.32 18.94 -21.73
CA ALA A 449 34.32 19.94 -21.38
C ALA A 449 33.67 21.31 -21.05
N PRO A 450 34.15 22.04 -20.02
CA PRO A 450 35.38 21.82 -19.24
C PRO A 450 35.19 21.10 -17.89
N VAL A 451 34.10 20.33 -17.70
CA VAL A 451 33.87 19.60 -16.44
C VAL A 451 35.04 18.67 -16.12
N LYS A 452 35.55 18.74 -14.88
CA LYS A 452 36.60 17.84 -14.39
C LYS A 452 36.06 16.41 -14.30
N LEU A 453 36.83 15.48 -14.83
CA LEU A 453 36.55 14.04 -14.73
C LEU A 453 37.44 13.43 -13.64
N SER A 454 36.87 12.49 -12.91
CA SER A 454 37.58 11.65 -11.93
C SER A 454 38.57 10.72 -12.61
N HIS A 455 39.38 10.02 -11.82
CA HIS A 455 40.28 9.00 -12.34
C HIS A 455 39.56 7.79 -12.97
N TRP A 456 38.24 7.65 -12.74
CA TRP A 456 37.39 6.64 -13.37
C TRP A 456 36.77 7.11 -14.68
N GLY A 457 37.02 8.35 -15.12
CA GLY A 457 36.47 8.93 -16.35
C GLY A 457 35.03 9.45 -16.21
N THR A 458 34.48 9.48 -15.00
CA THR A 458 33.17 10.05 -14.67
C THR A 458 33.27 11.51 -14.23
N PRO A 459 32.23 12.36 -14.38
CA PRO A 459 32.22 13.71 -13.81
C PRO A 459 32.47 13.71 -12.30
N GLU A 460 33.41 14.55 -11.85
CA GLU A 460 33.61 14.79 -10.43
C GLU A 460 32.48 15.69 -9.89
N VAL A 461 31.82 15.26 -8.83
CA VAL A 461 30.72 15.99 -8.18
C VAL A 461 30.95 16.16 -6.69
N ASN A 462 30.45 17.27 -6.15
CA ASN A 462 30.30 17.42 -4.71
C ASN A 462 29.12 16.54 -4.24
N THR A 463 29.35 15.64 -3.29
CA THR A 463 28.37 14.61 -2.88
C THR A 463 27.17 15.15 -2.11
N GLU A 464 27.23 16.37 -1.58
CA GLU A 464 26.09 17.02 -0.91
C GLU A 464 25.23 17.83 -1.87
N THR A 465 25.83 18.39 -2.93
CA THR A 465 25.16 19.32 -3.83
C THR A 465 24.88 18.77 -5.23
N MET A 466 25.56 17.68 -5.58
CA MET A 466 25.63 17.09 -6.93
C MET A 466 26.20 18.05 -8.00
N GLN A 467 26.83 19.14 -7.57
CA GLN A 467 27.44 20.14 -8.44
C GLN A 467 28.80 19.65 -8.94
N THR A 468 29.10 19.90 -10.21
CA THR A 468 30.42 19.58 -10.81
C THR A 468 31.44 20.70 -10.54
N SER A 469 32.61 20.65 -11.20
CA SER A 469 33.56 21.77 -11.20
C SER A 469 33.01 23.06 -11.84
N GLU A 470 31.94 22.95 -12.64
CA GLU A 470 31.25 24.07 -13.26
C GLU A 470 29.98 24.41 -12.46
N PRO A 471 29.82 25.65 -11.93
CA PRO A 471 28.73 25.96 -11.00
C PRO A 471 27.31 25.77 -11.56
N TRP A 472 27.16 25.83 -12.88
CA TRP A 472 25.90 25.71 -13.60
C TRP A 472 25.63 24.28 -14.10
N VAL A 473 26.53 23.32 -13.82
CA VAL A 473 26.44 21.93 -14.28
C VAL A 473 26.45 20.99 -13.08
N PHE A 474 25.46 20.11 -13.05
CA PHE A 474 25.23 19.10 -12.01
C PHE A 474 25.21 17.72 -12.66
N ALA A 475 25.50 16.67 -11.90
CA ALA A 475 25.42 15.29 -12.40
C ALA A 475 24.95 14.33 -11.31
N GLY A 476 24.26 13.26 -11.68
CA GLY A 476 23.71 12.28 -10.74
C GLY A 476 23.29 10.96 -11.41
N GLY A 477 23.08 9.93 -10.60
CA GLY A 477 22.87 8.55 -11.04
C GLY A 477 24.19 7.86 -11.40
N ASP A 478 24.13 6.78 -12.19
CA ASP A 478 25.32 5.94 -12.49
C ASP A 478 26.52 6.75 -13.02
N VAL A 479 26.26 7.85 -13.75
CA VAL A 479 27.33 8.70 -14.32
C VAL A 479 28.14 9.41 -13.24
N ALA A 480 27.59 9.66 -12.05
CA ALA A 480 28.32 10.22 -10.92
C ALA A 480 29.24 9.20 -10.24
N GLY A 481 29.04 7.90 -10.51
CA GLY A 481 29.84 6.81 -9.93
C GLY A 481 29.56 6.53 -8.43
N LEU A 482 28.45 7.05 -7.90
CA LEU A 482 28.03 6.85 -6.50
C LEU A 482 26.89 5.83 -6.39
N ALA A 483 25.83 6.04 -7.17
CA ALA A 483 24.63 5.20 -7.17
C ALA A 483 24.89 3.84 -7.84
N ASN A 484 24.26 2.79 -7.28
CA ASN A 484 24.23 1.44 -7.87
C ASN A 484 22.80 0.95 -8.12
N THR A 485 21.79 1.73 -7.69
CA THR A 485 20.37 1.37 -7.77
C THR A 485 19.54 2.48 -8.40
N THR A 486 18.32 2.11 -8.85
CA THR A 486 17.35 3.10 -9.36
C THR A 486 16.99 4.14 -8.29
N VAL A 487 16.78 3.74 -7.04
CA VAL A 487 16.36 4.65 -5.97
C VAL A 487 17.46 5.63 -5.55
N GLU A 488 18.72 5.22 -5.58
CA GLU A 488 19.85 6.13 -5.36
C GLU A 488 19.97 7.13 -6.51
N SER A 489 19.82 6.67 -7.77
CA SER A 489 19.80 7.57 -8.93
C SER A 489 18.67 8.60 -8.84
N VAL A 490 17.49 8.18 -8.40
CA VAL A 490 16.37 9.10 -8.11
C VAL A 490 16.77 10.10 -7.03
N ASN A 491 17.44 9.65 -5.96
CA ASN A 491 17.87 10.52 -4.88
C ASN A 491 18.93 11.54 -5.33
N ASP A 492 19.87 11.16 -6.19
CA ASP A 492 20.85 12.12 -6.74
C ASP A 492 20.14 13.23 -7.53
N GLY A 493 19.12 12.88 -8.34
CA GLY A 493 18.29 13.86 -9.03
C GLY A 493 17.49 14.75 -8.07
N LYS A 494 16.93 14.18 -7.01
CA LYS A 494 16.21 14.91 -5.94
C LYS A 494 17.15 15.90 -5.25
N GLN A 495 18.33 15.46 -4.86
CA GLN A 495 19.35 16.28 -4.22
C GLN A 495 19.81 17.41 -5.13
N ALA A 496 20.14 17.10 -6.38
CA ALA A 496 20.57 18.07 -7.38
C ALA A 496 19.51 19.16 -7.61
N SER A 497 18.22 18.80 -7.63
CA SER A 497 17.14 19.76 -7.91
C SER A 497 17.10 20.94 -6.92
N TRP A 498 17.38 20.70 -5.64
CA TRP A 498 17.43 21.75 -4.62
C TRP A 498 18.60 22.71 -4.85
N HIS A 499 19.77 22.17 -5.21
CA HIS A 499 20.97 22.98 -5.42
C HIS A 499 21.00 23.66 -6.79
N ILE A 500 20.39 23.06 -7.81
CA ILE A 500 20.05 23.73 -9.07
C ILE A 500 19.11 24.90 -8.79
N HIS A 501 18.07 24.69 -7.97
CA HIS A 501 17.17 25.76 -7.57
C HIS A 501 17.93 26.90 -6.88
N ARG A 502 18.73 26.60 -5.85
CA ARG A 502 19.56 27.58 -5.15
C ARG A 502 20.50 28.33 -6.10
N TYR A 503 21.14 27.62 -7.02
CA TYR A 503 22.03 28.19 -8.01
C TYR A 503 21.29 29.17 -8.93
N ILE A 504 20.18 28.74 -9.54
CA ILE A 504 19.39 29.60 -10.43
C ILE A 504 18.90 30.83 -9.67
N GLN A 505 18.32 30.68 -8.49
CA GLN A 505 17.84 31.82 -7.69
C GLN A 505 18.95 32.84 -7.40
N SER A 506 20.17 32.37 -7.13
CA SER A 506 21.33 33.25 -6.91
C SER A 506 21.69 34.11 -8.13
N LEU A 507 21.46 33.62 -9.36
CA LEU A 507 21.69 34.38 -10.59
C LEU A 507 20.75 35.60 -10.73
N TYR A 508 19.59 35.54 -10.07
CA TYR A 508 18.60 36.63 -10.07
C TYR A 508 18.62 37.42 -8.75
N GLY A 509 19.68 37.29 -7.95
CA GLY A 509 19.83 38.02 -6.68
C GLY A 509 18.85 37.58 -5.58
N GLN A 510 18.22 36.42 -5.73
CA GLN A 510 17.28 35.89 -4.74
C GLN A 510 17.99 34.93 -3.77
N THR A 511 17.59 34.97 -2.50
CA THR A 511 18.07 34.07 -1.46
C THR A 511 17.03 33.00 -1.16
N VAL A 512 17.44 31.74 -1.21
CA VAL A 512 16.64 30.60 -0.75
C VAL A 512 17.01 30.25 0.69
N GLU A 513 16.07 29.66 1.43
CA GLU A 513 16.34 29.21 2.80
C GLU A 513 17.48 28.18 2.85
N THR A 514 18.19 28.12 3.97
CA THR A 514 19.28 27.14 4.15
C THR A 514 18.76 25.72 4.33
N ALA A 515 17.59 25.56 4.96
CA ALA A 515 16.91 24.28 5.09
C ALA A 515 16.18 23.92 3.78
N PRO A 516 16.43 22.73 3.20
CA PRO A 516 15.74 22.29 1.99
C PRO A 516 14.22 22.17 2.16
N LYS A 517 13.48 22.70 1.18
CA LYS A 517 12.01 22.69 1.12
C LYS A 517 11.52 22.22 -0.25
N LEU A 518 11.75 20.95 -0.59
CA LEU A 518 11.22 20.37 -1.82
C LEU A 518 9.70 20.13 -1.68
N PRO A 519 8.87 20.53 -2.67
CA PRO A 519 7.43 20.32 -2.59
C PRO A 519 7.03 18.85 -2.74
N LEU A 520 5.93 18.49 -2.08
CA LEU A 520 5.30 17.17 -2.15
C LEU A 520 4.67 16.89 -3.52
N PHE A 521 4.17 15.67 -3.70
CA PHE A 521 3.32 15.28 -4.82
C PHE A 521 1.88 15.75 -4.59
N TYR A 522 1.24 16.27 -5.65
CA TYR A 522 -0.15 16.70 -5.61
C TYR A 522 -0.95 16.19 -6.82
N SER A 523 -2.23 15.94 -6.60
CA SER A 523 -3.24 15.69 -7.64
C SER A 523 -4.50 16.52 -7.41
N ALA A 524 -5.45 16.46 -8.35
CA ALA A 524 -6.76 17.11 -8.20
C ALA A 524 -7.54 16.64 -6.95
N ILE A 525 -7.24 15.45 -6.41
CA ILE A 525 -7.84 14.97 -5.15
C ILE A 525 -7.49 15.90 -3.98
N ASP A 526 -6.29 16.46 -3.94
CA ASP A 526 -5.83 17.24 -2.78
C ASP A 526 -6.60 18.56 -2.62
N GLN A 527 -7.24 19.03 -3.69
CA GLN A 527 -8.07 20.24 -3.70
C GLN A 527 -9.52 19.99 -3.24
N VAL A 528 -9.93 18.74 -3.02
CA VAL A 528 -11.30 18.42 -2.59
C VAL A 528 -11.58 19.03 -1.22
N ASP A 529 -12.66 19.81 -1.14
CA ASP A 529 -13.15 20.37 0.12
C ASP A 529 -13.86 19.28 0.95
N ILE A 530 -13.31 19.02 2.13
CA ILE A 530 -13.88 18.11 3.12
C ILE A 530 -14.41 18.85 4.35
N SER A 531 -14.53 20.17 4.29
CA SER A 531 -15.15 20.94 5.37
C SER A 531 -16.64 20.61 5.51
N VAL A 532 -17.17 20.82 6.71
CA VAL A 532 -18.59 20.59 7.01
C VAL A 532 -19.06 21.59 8.05
N GLU A 533 -20.32 22.01 7.95
CA GLU A 533 -20.96 22.87 8.94
C GLU A 533 -21.99 22.06 9.72
N MET A 534 -21.99 22.22 11.04
CA MET A 534 -22.93 21.57 11.95
C MET A 534 -23.27 22.53 13.09
N CYS A 535 -24.55 22.77 13.35
CA CYS A 535 -25.02 23.70 14.39
C CYS A 535 -24.46 25.13 14.27
N GLY A 536 -24.23 25.62 13.04
CA GLY A 536 -23.60 26.93 12.80
C GLY A 536 -22.09 26.98 13.06
N ILE A 537 -21.47 25.84 13.38
CA ILE A 537 -20.01 25.72 13.57
C ILE A 537 -19.41 25.13 12.31
N LYS A 538 -18.41 25.82 11.73
CA LYS A 538 -17.66 25.33 10.57
C LYS A 538 -16.46 24.50 11.01
N PHE A 539 -16.43 23.24 10.60
CA PHE A 539 -15.32 22.33 10.80
C PHE A 539 -14.45 22.29 9.54
N PRO A 540 -13.12 22.46 9.65
CA PRO A 540 -12.23 22.42 8.47
C PRO A 540 -12.14 21.03 7.85
N ASN A 541 -12.38 19.98 8.63
CA ASN A 541 -12.58 18.60 8.21
C ASN A 541 -13.45 17.88 9.27
N PRO A 542 -14.09 16.74 8.96
CA PRO A 542 -15.06 16.13 9.87
C PRO A 542 -14.41 15.29 10.97
N PHE A 543 -13.08 15.23 11.08
CA PHE A 543 -12.37 14.35 12.01
C PHE A 543 -11.91 15.10 13.25
N GLY A 544 -12.13 14.51 14.43
CA GLY A 544 -11.74 15.11 15.69
C GLY A 544 -11.39 14.12 16.77
N LEU A 545 -10.69 14.62 17.79
CA LEU A 545 -10.33 13.83 18.96
C LEU A 545 -11.53 13.66 19.90
N ALA A 546 -11.87 12.43 20.25
CA ALA A 546 -12.86 12.14 21.28
C ALA A 546 -12.36 12.53 22.68
N SER A 547 -13.27 12.87 23.61
CA SER A 547 -12.96 13.05 25.04
C SER A 547 -12.48 11.74 25.67
N ALA A 548 -11.16 11.54 25.69
CA ALA A 548 -10.51 10.24 25.92
C ALA A 548 -8.99 10.39 26.20
N PRO A 549 -8.21 9.28 26.35
CA PRO A 549 -6.76 9.36 26.61
C PRO A 549 -5.96 10.23 25.62
N PRO A 550 -6.25 10.27 24.30
CA PRO A 550 -5.59 11.19 23.36
C PRO A 550 -5.77 12.68 23.67
N THR A 551 -6.70 13.02 24.58
CA THR A 551 -7.02 14.38 25.02
C THR A 551 -6.73 14.58 26.52
N THR A 552 -5.86 13.75 27.11
CA THR A 552 -5.52 13.81 28.56
C THR A 552 -4.97 15.18 28.99
N SER A 553 -4.33 15.91 28.08
CA SER A 553 -3.78 17.24 28.35
C SER A 553 -3.94 18.17 27.15
N THR A 554 -3.97 19.47 27.42
CA THR A 554 -4.09 20.53 26.41
C THR A 554 -2.93 20.55 25.42
N ALA A 555 -1.71 20.25 25.89
CA ALA A 555 -0.54 20.15 25.03
C ALA A 555 -0.67 19.02 23.98
N MET A 556 -1.46 17.97 24.25
CA MET A 556 -1.77 16.94 23.26
C MET A 556 -2.76 17.46 22.22
N ILE A 557 -3.79 18.18 22.64
CA ILE A 557 -4.77 18.80 21.72
C ILE A 557 -4.09 19.81 20.79
N ARG A 558 -3.20 20.66 21.33
CA ARG A 558 -2.37 21.58 20.54
C ARG A 558 -1.62 20.84 19.44
N ARG A 559 -0.87 19.79 19.80
CA ARG A 559 -0.12 18.99 18.82
C ARG A 559 -1.04 18.34 17.79
N ALA A 560 -2.23 17.90 18.18
CA ALA A 560 -3.20 17.38 17.21
C ALA A 560 -3.69 18.44 16.22
N PHE A 561 -3.96 19.67 16.67
CA PHE A 561 -4.28 20.77 15.76
C PHE A 561 -3.11 21.14 14.84
N GLU A 562 -1.88 21.12 15.34
CA GLU A 562 -0.68 21.28 14.52
C GLU A 562 -0.54 20.19 13.45
N GLN A 563 -1.04 18.97 13.69
CA GLN A 563 -1.11 17.91 12.69
C GLN A 563 -2.30 18.02 11.72
N GLY A 564 -3.27 18.90 11.97
CA GLY A 564 -4.42 19.13 11.08
C GLY A 564 -5.77 18.55 11.53
N TRP A 565 -5.91 18.09 12.79
CA TRP A 565 -7.20 17.63 13.31
C TRP A 565 -8.22 18.78 13.32
N GLY A 566 -9.41 18.55 12.76
CA GLY A 566 -10.39 19.62 12.57
C GLY A 566 -11.07 20.09 13.85
N PHE A 567 -11.25 19.17 14.80
CA PHE A 567 -11.76 19.50 16.13
C PHE A 567 -11.20 18.58 17.22
N ALA A 568 -11.35 18.99 18.47
CA ALA A 568 -11.00 18.15 19.61
C ALA A 568 -11.91 18.41 20.79
N LEU A 569 -12.16 17.36 21.55
CA LEU A 569 -12.79 17.46 22.85
C LEU A 569 -11.75 17.59 23.95
N THR A 570 -12.05 18.35 24.99
CA THR A 570 -11.32 18.21 26.25
C THR A 570 -11.63 16.83 26.86
N LYS A 571 -10.69 16.23 27.60
CA LYS A 571 -11.07 15.14 28.51
C LYS A 571 -12.14 15.68 29.46
N THR A 572 -13.19 14.89 29.70
CA THR A 572 -14.31 15.30 30.56
C THR A 572 -13.79 15.83 31.88
N PHE A 573 -14.26 16.99 32.34
CA PHE A 573 -13.92 17.54 33.65
C PHE A 573 -15.17 17.92 34.44
N GLY A 574 -15.04 17.95 35.76
CA GLY A 574 -16.09 18.32 36.71
C GLY A 574 -15.68 19.53 37.55
N LEU A 575 -16.54 19.91 38.49
CA LEU A 575 -16.20 20.92 39.51
C LEU A 575 -15.17 20.36 40.48
N ASP A 576 -14.48 21.23 41.22
CA ASP A 576 -13.42 20.82 42.16
C ASP A 576 -13.92 19.86 43.26
N LYS A 577 -15.20 19.98 43.64
CA LYS A 577 -15.83 19.05 44.59
C LYS A 577 -16.00 17.63 44.05
N ASP A 578 -15.94 17.46 42.73
CA ASP A 578 -16.13 16.20 42.01
C ASP A 578 -14.80 15.61 41.51
N LEU A 579 -13.65 16.13 42.01
CA LEU A 579 -12.34 15.61 41.65
C LEU A 579 -12.23 14.10 41.89
N VAL A 580 -11.46 13.47 41.01
CA VAL A 580 -11.26 12.02 40.99
C VAL A 580 -9.79 11.66 41.01
N THR A 581 -9.53 10.40 41.33
CA THR A 581 -8.21 9.79 41.27
C THR A 581 -8.34 8.47 40.52
N ASN A 582 -7.55 8.31 39.46
CA ASN A 582 -7.55 7.09 38.66
C ASN A 582 -6.83 5.94 39.38
N VAL A 583 -7.26 4.71 39.12
CA VAL A 583 -6.54 3.50 39.53
C VAL A 583 -5.53 3.04 38.47
N SER A 584 -4.68 2.06 38.81
CA SER A 584 -3.76 1.43 37.86
C SER A 584 -3.54 -0.06 38.20
N PRO A 585 -3.48 -0.97 37.19
CA PRO A 585 -3.65 -0.73 35.75
C PRO A 585 -5.11 -0.42 35.38
N ARG A 586 -5.34 0.34 34.29
CA ARG A 586 -6.69 0.81 33.92
C ARG A 586 -7.05 0.81 32.44
N ILE A 587 -6.10 0.57 31.54
CA ILE A 587 -6.36 0.42 30.11
C ILE A 587 -5.67 -0.86 29.66
N VAL A 588 -6.41 -1.75 29.00
CA VAL A 588 -5.89 -3.03 28.53
C VAL A 588 -6.28 -3.27 27.08
N ARG A 589 -5.46 -4.06 26.37
CA ARG A 589 -5.79 -4.54 25.03
C ARG A 589 -7.07 -5.37 25.03
N GLY A 590 -7.77 -5.37 23.91
CA GLY A 590 -8.89 -6.24 23.66
C GLY A 590 -8.49 -7.70 23.41
N THR A 591 -9.30 -8.65 23.85
CA THR A 591 -9.19 -10.09 23.52
C THR A 591 -10.16 -10.50 22.39
N THR A 592 -10.87 -9.52 21.83
CA THR A 592 -11.95 -9.71 20.83
C THR A 592 -11.50 -10.28 19.49
N SER A 593 -10.18 -10.33 19.23
CA SER A 593 -9.58 -10.84 18.00
C SER A 593 -8.49 -11.89 18.28
N GLY A 594 -8.60 -12.61 19.39
CA GLY A 594 -7.64 -13.64 19.80
C GLY A 594 -6.29 -13.07 20.26
N PRO A 595 -5.25 -13.91 20.33
CA PRO A 595 -3.93 -13.55 20.87
C PRO A 595 -3.04 -12.77 19.88
N LEU A 596 -3.61 -11.81 19.14
CA LEU A 596 -2.89 -10.95 18.20
C LEU A 596 -2.39 -9.68 18.90
N TYR A 597 -1.08 -9.49 19.04
CA TYR A 597 -0.46 -8.34 19.73
C TYR A 597 0.10 -7.32 18.73
N GLY A 598 0.48 -6.14 19.22
CA GLY A 598 1.06 -5.08 18.41
C GLY A 598 0.00 -4.21 17.72
N PRO A 599 0.18 -3.88 16.42
CA PRO A 599 -0.67 -2.91 15.72
C PRO A 599 -2.09 -3.43 15.51
N GLY A 600 -3.03 -2.50 15.31
CA GLY A 600 -4.39 -2.83 14.85
C GLY A 600 -5.22 -3.63 15.85
N LEU A 601 -5.06 -3.40 17.16
CA LEU A 601 -5.88 -4.06 18.17
C LEU A 601 -7.37 -3.76 17.92
N GLY A 602 -8.18 -4.82 17.83
CA GLY A 602 -9.60 -4.70 17.52
C GLY A 602 -10.42 -3.97 18.59
N SER A 603 -9.93 -3.92 19.82
CA SER A 603 -10.54 -3.15 20.90
C SER A 603 -9.55 -2.83 22.02
N PHE A 604 -9.98 -1.94 22.91
CA PHE A 604 -9.41 -1.73 24.25
C PHE A 604 -10.53 -1.77 25.28
N LEU A 605 -10.21 -2.15 26.51
CA LEU A 605 -11.08 -1.91 27.66
C LEU A 605 -10.40 -0.95 28.62
N ASN A 606 -11.16 0.01 29.14
CA ASN A 606 -10.70 0.93 30.16
C ASN A 606 -11.62 0.98 31.38
N ILE A 607 -11.02 1.22 32.55
CA ILE A 607 -11.69 1.58 33.81
C ILE A 607 -11.18 2.96 34.27
N GLU A 608 -11.00 3.87 33.31
CA GLU A 608 -10.50 5.24 33.53
C GLU A 608 -11.64 6.24 33.77
N LEU A 609 -11.52 7.06 34.80
CA LEU A 609 -12.52 8.07 35.15
C LEU A 609 -12.46 9.31 34.22
N ILE A 610 -13.14 10.38 34.63
CA ILE A 610 -12.96 11.72 34.04
C ILE A 610 -11.54 12.24 34.30
N SER A 611 -11.24 13.44 33.80
CA SER A 611 -9.95 14.11 34.00
C SER A 611 -9.63 14.26 35.49
N GLU A 612 -8.38 13.99 35.85
CA GLU A 612 -7.82 14.33 37.17
C GLU A 612 -7.41 15.81 37.25
N LYS A 613 -7.49 16.55 36.13
CA LYS A 613 -7.18 17.98 36.07
C LYS A 613 -8.43 18.81 36.33
N THR A 614 -8.26 19.93 37.02
CA THR A 614 -9.34 20.81 37.49
C THR A 614 -10.09 21.51 36.35
N ALA A 615 -11.30 22.01 36.63
CA ALA A 615 -12.03 22.86 35.69
C ALA A 615 -11.24 24.12 35.32
N ALA A 616 -10.51 24.72 36.27
CA ALA A 616 -9.68 25.90 36.02
C ALA A 616 -8.59 25.62 34.96
N TYR A 617 -7.90 24.48 35.06
CA TYR A 617 -6.92 24.05 34.06
C TYR A 617 -7.55 23.99 32.66
N TRP A 618 -8.71 23.35 32.55
CA TRP A 618 -9.38 23.17 31.25
C TRP A 618 -9.93 24.47 30.68
N CYS A 619 -10.54 25.32 31.50
CA CYS A 619 -11.07 26.60 31.04
C CYS A 619 -9.93 27.51 30.54
N GLN A 620 -8.84 27.63 31.29
CA GLN A 620 -7.68 28.39 30.83
C GLN A 620 -7.12 27.81 29.52
N SER A 621 -7.00 26.49 29.46
CA SER A 621 -6.50 25.77 28.30
C SER A 621 -7.34 25.96 27.04
N VAL A 622 -8.67 25.99 27.17
CA VAL A 622 -9.59 26.22 26.05
C VAL A 622 -9.39 27.63 25.51
N ALA A 623 -9.28 28.64 26.39
CA ALA A 623 -9.02 30.01 25.98
C ALA A 623 -7.69 30.13 25.21
N GLU A 624 -6.64 29.45 25.66
CA GLU A 624 -5.34 29.38 24.97
C GLU A 624 -5.45 28.69 23.61
N LEU A 625 -6.13 27.54 23.53
CA LEU A 625 -6.31 26.82 22.27
C LEU A 625 -7.11 27.62 21.25
N LYS A 626 -8.18 28.30 21.67
CA LYS A 626 -9.03 29.08 20.76
C LYS A 626 -8.36 30.37 20.29
N LYS A 627 -7.51 30.96 21.13
CA LYS A 627 -6.65 32.08 20.73
C LYS A 627 -5.68 31.68 19.63
N ASP A 628 -5.03 30.53 19.78
CA ASP A 628 -3.96 30.10 18.87
C ASP A 628 -4.50 29.36 17.62
N PHE A 629 -5.64 28.70 17.75
CA PHE A 629 -6.27 27.90 16.69
C PHE A 629 -7.74 28.31 16.47
N PRO A 630 -8.00 29.54 16.00
CA PRO A 630 -9.36 30.08 15.90
C PRO A 630 -10.25 29.29 14.93
N LYS A 631 -9.65 28.66 13.91
CA LYS A 631 -10.35 27.83 12.89
C LYS A 631 -10.63 26.40 13.35
N ASN A 632 -9.94 25.90 14.36
CA ASN A 632 -10.14 24.55 14.89
C ASN A 632 -11.23 24.60 15.96
N VAL A 633 -12.10 23.59 15.97
CA VAL A 633 -13.22 23.56 16.91
C VAL A 633 -12.79 22.89 18.22
N VAL A 634 -13.04 23.54 19.35
CA VAL A 634 -12.77 23.03 20.70
C VAL A 634 -14.10 22.83 21.42
N ILE A 635 -14.39 21.58 21.77
CA ILE A 635 -15.62 21.21 22.48
C ILE A 635 -15.26 20.83 23.92
N SER A 636 -15.79 21.56 24.91
CA SER A 636 -15.55 21.24 26.31
C SER A 636 -16.45 20.11 26.77
N SER A 637 -15.86 18.96 27.09
CA SER A 637 -16.59 17.84 27.69
C SER A 637 -16.71 18.05 29.20
N ILE A 638 -17.94 18.07 29.72
CA ILE A 638 -18.22 18.37 31.13
C ILE A 638 -19.15 17.33 31.76
N MET A 639 -19.06 17.16 33.08
CA MET A 639 -19.91 16.25 33.84
C MET A 639 -20.13 16.72 35.27
N CYS A 640 -21.37 16.62 35.75
CA CYS A 640 -21.76 16.84 37.13
C CYS A 640 -22.69 15.71 37.62
N ALA A 641 -22.95 15.66 38.93
CA ALA A 641 -24.09 14.93 39.47
C ALA A 641 -25.41 15.47 38.92
N TYR A 642 -26.51 14.75 39.19
CA TYR A 642 -27.86 15.22 38.89
C TYR A 642 -28.28 16.39 39.80
N ASN A 643 -27.65 17.55 39.58
CA ASN A 643 -27.84 18.79 40.32
C ASN A 643 -27.86 19.96 39.33
N LYS A 644 -28.94 20.75 39.36
CA LYS A 644 -29.15 21.86 38.43
C LYS A 644 -28.08 22.94 38.54
N ASP A 645 -27.71 23.33 39.75
CA ASP A 645 -26.79 24.44 39.99
C ASP A 645 -25.39 24.06 39.51
N ASP A 646 -24.96 22.82 39.75
CA ASP A 646 -23.66 22.32 39.31
C ASP A 646 -23.52 22.34 37.78
N TRP A 647 -24.51 21.79 37.07
CA TRP A 647 -24.54 21.84 35.60
C TRP A 647 -24.57 23.28 35.08
N THR A 648 -25.31 24.17 35.74
CA THR A 648 -25.40 25.58 35.37
C THR A 648 -24.04 26.28 35.54
N VAL A 649 -23.38 26.09 36.68
CA VAL A 649 -22.08 26.71 36.99
C VAL A 649 -21.01 26.19 36.04
N LEU A 650 -20.88 24.86 35.89
CA LEU A 650 -19.83 24.27 35.06
C LEU A 650 -20.02 24.60 33.57
N ALA A 651 -21.26 24.60 33.07
CA ALA A 651 -21.54 24.96 31.68
C ALA A 651 -21.19 26.44 31.40
N LYS A 652 -21.53 27.36 32.30
CA LYS A 652 -21.14 28.78 32.17
C LYS A 652 -19.65 28.98 32.25
N MET A 653 -18.94 28.26 33.12
CA MET A 653 -17.47 28.30 33.18
C MET A 653 -16.84 27.87 31.85
N ALA A 654 -17.35 26.77 31.27
CA ALA A 654 -16.85 26.25 30.00
C ALA A 654 -17.18 27.20 28.83
N GLU A 655 -18.40 27.76 28.75
CA GLU A 655 -18.75 28.77 27.74
C GLU A 655 -17.87 30.03 27.87
N ALA A 656 -17.69 30.54 29.09
CA ALA A 656 -16.87 31.72 29.35
C ALA A 656 -15.39 31.54 28.98
N SER A 657 -14.91 30.30 28.87
CA SER A 657 -13.56 30.00 28.39
C SER A 657 -13.38 30.18 26.88
N GLY A 658 -14.46 30.37 26.13
CA GLY A 658 -14.46 30.51 24.68
C GLY A 658 -14.62 29.19 23.92
N ALA A 659 -15.07 28.11 24.57
CA ALA A 659 -15.40 26.85 23.88
C ALA A 659 -16.41 27.09 22.75
N ASP A 660 -16.23 26.43 21.60
CA ASP A 660 -17.17 26.56 20.47
C ASP A 660 -18.49 25.82 20.76
N ALA A 661 -18.43 24.75 21.57
CA ALA A 661 -19.58 23.97 22.00
C ALA A 661 -19.27 23.21 23.29
N LEU A 662 -20.29 22.63 23.91
CA LEU A 662 -20.17 21.72 25.05
C LEU A 662 -20.54 20.27 24.67
N GLU A 663 -19.91 19.30 25.32
CA GLU A 663 -20.34 17.89 25.29
C GLU A 663 -20.69 17.41 26.71
N LEU A 664 -21.96 17.08 26.94
CA LEU A 664 -22.44 16.61 28.24
C LEU A 664 -22.17 15.12 28.37
N ASN A 665 -21.22 14.74 29.22
CA ASN A 665 -20.90 13.33 29.42
C ASN A 665 -21.91 12.68 30.38
N LEU A 666 -22.94 12.07 29.80
CA LEU A 666 -23.98 11.33 30.53
C LEU A 666 -23.73 9.82 30.53
N SER A 667 -22.52 9.37 30.21
CA SER A 667 -22.36 8.01 29.67
C SER A 667 -21.19 7.20 30.21
N CYS A 668 -20.36 7.75 31.10
CA CYS A 668 -19.26 6.99 31.71
C CYS A 668 -19.81 5.76 32.47
N PRO A 669 -19.48 4.52 32.07
CA PRO A 669 -20.13 3.33 32.60
C PRO A 669 -19.57 2.84 33.94
N HIS A 670 -18.45 3.40 34.40
CA HIS A 670 -17.70 2.91 35.56
C HIS A 670 -17.28 4.04 36.50
N GLY A 671 -17.25 3.74 37.80
CA GLY A 671 -16.81 4.61 38.90
C GLY A 671 -17.64 5.89 39.14
N MET A 672 -18.49 6.28 38.20
CA MET A 672 -19.32 7.49 38.25
C MET A 672 -20.79 7.19 38.56
N GLY A 673 -21.30 6.03 38.15
CA GLY A 673 -22.67 5.61 38.46
C GLY A 673 -22.92 5.48 39.96
N GLU A 674 -21.91 5.01 40.71
CA GLU A 674 -21.95 4.94 42.18
C GLU A 674 -22.08 6.32 42.86
N ARG A 675 -21.80 7.40 42.12
CA ARG A 675 -21.95 8.79 42.57
C ARG A 675 -23.19 9.48 41.97
N GLY A 676 -24.08 8.73 41.31
CA GLY A 676 -25.25 9.27 40.64
C GLY A 676 -24.93 10.10 39.38
N MET A 677 -23.75 9.89 38.77
CA MET A 677 -23.27 10.62 37.58
C MET A 677 -23.06 9.69 36.38
N GLY A 678 -22.80 10.27 35.21
CA GLY A 678 -22.47 9.49 34.01
C GLY A 678 -23.62 8.57 33.62
N LEU A 679 -23.32 7.27 33.42
CA LEU A 679 -24.29 6.26 32.96
C LEU A 679 -25.59 6.23 33.76
N ALA A 680 -25.53 6.50 35.08
CA ALA A 680 -26.72 6.54 35.93
C ALA A 680 -27.74 7.59 35.46
N CYS A 681 -27.28 8.70 34.86
CA CYS A 681 -28.15 9.71 34.25
C CYS A 681 -28.51 9.37 32.80
N GLY A 682 -27.54 8.91 32.00
CA GLY A 682 -27.74 8.69 30.55
C GLY A 682 -28.61 7.50 30.17
N GLN A 683 -29.02 6.67 31.14
CA GLN A 683 -29.95 5.56 30.93
C GLN A 683 -31.42 5.95 31.14
N ASP A 684 -31.68 7.12 31.73
CA ASP A 684 -33.03 7.61 32.03
C ASP A 684 -33.39 8.83 31.16
N PRO A 685 -34.38 8.71 30.25
CA PRO A 685 -34.83 9.83 29.42
C PRO A 685 -35.23 11.07 30.22
N VAL A 686 -35.80 10.92 31.43
CA VAL A 686 -36.22 12.06 32.26
C VAL A 686 -35.01 12.86 32.74
N LEU A 687 -33.99 12.18 33.25
CA LEU A 687 -32.78 12.83 33.75
C LEU A 687 -32.02 13.51 32.61
N VAL A 688 -31.87 12.85 31.45
CA VAL A 688 -31.24 13.43 30.26
C VAL A 688 -31.96 14.70 29.81
N ARG A 689 -33.30 14.66 29.71
CA ARG A 689 -34.10 15.83 29.32
C ARG A 689 -33.90 17.00 30.28
N ASN A 690 -33.91 16.73 31.59
CA ASN A 690 -33.77 17.76 32.61
C ASN A 690 -32.37 18.39 32.60
N ILE A 691 -31.31 17.58 32.51
CA ILE A 691 -29.93 18.09 32.40
C ILE A 691 -29.79 18.98 31.16
N CYS A 692 -30.29 18.53 30.00
CA CYS A 692 -30.25 19.33 28.78
C CYS A 692 -31.01 20.66 28.95
N ARG A 693 -32.18 20.66 29.61
CA ARG A 693 -32.92 21.91 29.90
C ARG A 693 -32.14 22.86 30.79
N TRP A 694 -31.44 22.34 31.79
CA TRP A 694 -30.63 23.16 32.69
C TRP A 694 -29.46 23.80 31.95
N VAL A 695 -28.74 23.02 31.14
CA VAL A 695 -27.62 23.52 30.35
C VAL A 695 -28.10 24.51 29.29
N ARG A 696 -29.18 24.20 28.56
CA ARG A 696 -29.74 25.12 27.55
C ARG A 696 -30.12 26.47 28.14
N ALA A 697 -30.67 26.49 29.36
CA ALA A 697 -31.00 27.72 30.07
C ALA A 697 -29.77 28.46 30.60
N ALA A 698 -28.62 27.78 30.72
CA ALA A 698 -27.40 28.33 31.29
C ALA A 698 -26.47 28.97 30.25
N VAL A 699 -26.42 28.42 29.03
CA VAL A 699 -25.48 28.82 27.96
C VAL A 699 -26.17 29.14 26.64
N SER A 700 -25.49 29.85 25.77
CA SER A 700 -25.93 30.22 24.41
C SER A 700 -25.25 29.41 23.31
N ILE A 701 -24.00 28.98 23.53
CA ILE A 701 -23.28 28.11 22.58
C ILE A 701 -23.97 26.75 22.38
N PRO A 702 -23.74 26.06 21.26
CA PRO A 702 -24.27 24.72 21.03
C PRO A 702 -23.80 23.71 22.08
N PHE A 703 -24.64 22.73 22.42
CA PHE A 703 -24.21 21.60 23.23
C PHE A 703 -24.79 20.27 22.79
N PHE A 704 -24.02 19.21 23.04
CA PHE A 704 -24.32 17.85 22.61
C PHE A 704 -24.40 16.89 23.79
N ALA A 705 -25.46 16.09 23.89
CA ALA A 705 -25.52 15.04 24.90
C ALA A 705 -24.76 13.80 24.40
N LYS A 706 -23.70 13.37 25.10
CA LYS A 706 -22.99 12.13 24.77
C LYS A 706 -23.74 10.94 25.33
N LEU A 707 -24.22 10.07 24.44
CA LEU A 707 -25.11 8.96 24.75
C LEU A 707 -24.36 7.66 25.00
N THR A 708 -24.93 6.84 25.88
CA THR A 708 -24.42 5.52 26.23
C THR A 708 -25.05 4.49 25.30
N PRO A 709 -24.30 3.51 24.77
CA PRO A 709 -24.90 2.40 24.04
C PRO A 709 -25.54 1.36 25.00
N ASN A 710 -25.34 1.51 26.32
CA ASN A 710 -25.78 0.56 27.35
C ASN A 710 -27.24 0.82 27.78
N VAL A 711 -28.14 0.96 26.81
CA VAL A 711 -29.59 1.19 26.98
C VAL A 711 -30.38 0.30 26.04
N THR A 712 -31.61 -0.03 26.43
CA THR A 712 -32.50 -0.82 25.57
C THR A 712 -32.82 -0.10 24.27
N ASN A 713 -33.15 1.20 24.34
CA ASN A 713 -33.45 2.01 23.17
C ASN A 713 -32.77 3.39 23.26
N ILE A 714 -31.69 3.56 22.50
CA ILE A 714 -30.94 4.81 22.47
C ILE A 714 -31.71 5.97 21.84
N VAL A 715 -32.70 5.68 21.00
CA VAL A 715 -33.54 6.70 20.36
C VAL A 715 -34.36 7.46 21.40
N ASP A 716 -34.83 6.81 22.45
CA ASP A 716 -35.61 7.47 23.51
C ASP A 716 -34.77 8.47 24.29
N ILE A 717 -33.50 8.14 24.52
CA ILE A 717 -32.52 9.04 25.15
C ILE A 717 -32.18 10.21 24.20
N ALA A 718 -31.99 9.95 22.91
CA ALA A 718 -31.72 10.99 21.93
C ALA A 718 -32.90 11.97 21.79
N LYS A 719 -34.15 11.46 21.78
CA LYS A 719 -35.37 12.27 21.80
C LYS A 719 -35.46 13.12 23.06
N ALA A 720 -35.17 12.54 24.23
CA ALA A 720 -35.14 13.27 25.48
C ALA A 720 -34.09 14.40 25.49
N ALA A 721 -32.90 14.16 24.94
CA ALA A 721 -31.88 15.20 24.79
C ALA A 721 -32.37 16.33 23.85
N HIS A 722 -32.96 15.97 22.70
CA HIS A 722 -33.53 16.91 21.75
C HIS A 722 -34.67 17.76 22.37
N GLU A 723 -35.65 17.12 23.02
CA GLU A 723 -36.73 17.78 23.78
C GLU A 723 -36.23 18.64 24.95
N GLY A 724 -35.03 18.31 25.45
CA GLY A 724 -34.35 19.08 26.48
C GLY A 724 -33.62 20.31 25.95
N GLY A 725 -33.55 20.49 24.62
CA GLY A 725 -32.89 21.62 23.97
C GLY A 725 -31.44 21.38 23.60
N ALA A 726 -30.95 20.13 23.57
CA ALA A 726 -29.64 19.82 23.00
C ALA A 726 -29.63 20.11 21.49
N ASP A 727 -28.53 20.67 20.98
CA ASP A 727 -28.36 21.01 19.56
C ASP A 727 -27.98 19.78 18.72
N GLY A 728 -27.60 18.68 19.37
CA GLY A 728 -27.24 17.41 18.77
C GLY A 728 -26.88 16.37 19.82
N VAL A 729 -26.42 15.21 19.37
CA VAL A 729 -25.95 14.13 20.25
C VAL A 729 -24.62 13.54 19.78
N THR A 730 -23.83 13.08 20.73
CA THR A 730 -22.66 12.25 20.42
C THR A 730 -23.02 10.77 20.61
N ALA A 731 -22.93 9.97 19.53
CA ALA A 731 -23.31 8.56 19.49
C ALA A 731 -22.11 7.69 19.06
N THR A 732 -21.47 6.91 19.94
CA THR A 732 -21.77 6.69 21.36
C THR A 732 -20.51 6.66 22.23
N ASN A 733 -20.71 6.63 23.55
CA ASN A 733 -19.66 6.23 24.50
C ASN A 733 -19.35 4.71 24.38
N THR A 734 -18.50 4.22 25.26
CA THR A 734 -18.04 2.83 25.34
C THR A 734 -19.14 1.84 25.73
N VAL A 735 -18.97 0.58 25.30
CA VAL A 735 -19.86 -0.54 25.66
C VAL A 735 -19.36 -1.17 26.97
N SER A 736 -20.24 -1.36 27.95
CA SER A 736 -19.86 -1.95 29.24
C SER A 736 -19.46 -3.42 29.07
N GLY A 737 -18.37 -3.86 29.71
CA GLY A 737 -17.92 -5.24 29.61
C GLY A 737 -16.80 -5.63 30.57
N LEU A 738 -16.39 -6.90 30.47
CA LEU A 738 -15.24 -7.48 31.14
C LEU A 738 -14.36 -8.17 30.08
N MET A 739 -13.11 -7.73 29.93
CA MET A 739 -12.30 -8.12 28.76
C MET A 739 -11.79 -9.57 28.85
N GLY A 740 -11.52 -10.06 30.05
CA GLY A 740 -11.12 -11.44 30.24
C GLY A 740 -10.63 -11.74 31.65
N LEU A 741 -10.60 -13.03 31.95
CA LEU A 741 -9.98 -13.61 33.13
C LEU A 741 -8.79 -14.46 32.69
N LYS A 742 -7.78 -14.56 33.55
CA LYS A 742 -6.67 -15.50 33.41
C LYS A 742 -7.15 -16.91 33.81
N ALA A 743 -6.31 -17.92 33.53
CA ALA A 743 -6.58 -19.29 33.92
C ALA A 743 -6.71 -19.49 35.45
N ASP A 744 -6.09 -18.63 36.25
CA ASP A 744 -6.23 -18.61 37.72
C ASP A 744 -7.49 -17.87 38.21
N SER A 745 -8.41 -17.53 37.30
CA SER A 745 -9.61 -16.71 37.55
C SER A 745 -9.36 -15.24 37.90
N SER A 746 -8.11 -14.79 37.97
CA SER A 746 -7.83 -13.37 38.21
C SER A 746 -8.12 -12.51 36.96
N PRO A 747 -8.65 -11.29 37.11
CA PRO A 747 -9.02 -10.44 35.99
C PRO A 747 -7.82 -9.73 35.36
N TRP A 748 -8.03 -9.21 34.14
CA TRP A 748 -7.16 -8.23 33.53
C TRP A 748 -7.98 -7.06 32.94
N PRO A 749 -7.86 -5.83 33.48
CA PRO A 749 -6.91 -5.38 34.51
C PRO A 749 -7.26 -5.93 35.91
N GLY A 750 -6.21 -6.27 36.68
CA GLY A 750 -6.31 -6.62 38.10
C GLY A 750 -5.57 -5.60 38.96
N VAL A 751 -6.29 -4.89 39.83
CA VAL A 751 -5.83 -3.74 40.61
C VAL A 751 -5.53 -4.13 42.06
N GLY A 752 -4.39 -3.64 42.58
CA GLY A 752 -3.94 -3.88 43.95
C GLY A 752 -3.52 -5.33 44.23
N ALA A 753 -3.10 -5.61 45.46
CA ALA A 753 -2.63 -6.94 45.87
C ALA A 753 -3.70 -8.03 45.70
N ALA A 754 -4.97 -7.67 45.91
CA ALA A 754 -6.11 -8.56 45.74
C ALA A 754 -6.53 -8.75 44.27
N LYS A 755 -5.84 -8.12 43.29
CA LYS A 755 -6.12 -8.19 41.85
C LYS A 755 -7.60 -7.93 41.51
N ARG A 756 -8.23 -6.95 42.15
CA ARG A 756 -9.65 -6.64 41.95
C ARG A 756 -9.89 -5.97 40.60
N THR A 757 -11.12 -6.05 40.08
CA THR A 757 -11.53 -5.30 38.89
C THR A 757 -12.97 -4.82 39.02
N THR A 758 -13.40 -3.99 38.07
CA THR A 758 -14.80 -3.61 37.86
C THR A 758 -15.11 -3.69 36.36
N TYR A 759 -16.38 -3.59 35.98
CA TYR A 759 -16.75 -3.52 34.57
C TYR A 759 -16.15 -2.24 33.95
N GLY A 760 -15.56 -2.39 32.76
CA GLY A 760 -14.94 -1.29 32.03
C GLY A 760 -15.70 -0.95 30.75
N GLY A 761 -15.26 0.12 30.10
CA GLY A 761 -15.73 0.53 28.79
C GLY A 761 -14.90 -0.09 27.66
N VAL A 762 -15.51 -0.92 26.82
CA VAL A 762 -14.96 -1.43 25.57
C VAL A 762 -15.06 -0.36 24.48
N SER A 763 -13.96 -0.15 23.77
CA SER A 763 -13.80 0.80 22.67
C SER A 763 -13.13 0.13 21.46
N GLY A 764 -13.01 0.85 20.34
CA GLY A 764 -12.37 0.36 19.12
C GLY A 764 -13.33 -0.33 18.15
N ASN A 765 -12.77 -1.00 17.14
CA ASN A 765 -13.54 -1.55 16.02
C ASN A 765 -14.54 -2.62 16.43
N ALA A 766 -14.30 -3.33 17.54
CA ALA A 766 -15.23 -4.31 18.07
C ALA A 766 -16.61 -3.72 18.41
N ILE A 767 -16.71 -2.42 18.71
CA ILE A 767 -17.98 -1.75 19.01
C ILE A 767 -18.55 -0.95 17.83
N ARG A 768 -17.86 -0.91 16.67
CA ARG A 768 -18.31 -0.18 15.48
C ARG A 768 -19.72 -0.58 15.04
N PRO A 769 -20.11 -1.87 14.99
CA PRO A 769 -21.47 -2.25 14.61
C PRO A 769 -22.55 -1.67 15.54
N ILE A 770 -22.25 -1.57 16.83
CA ILE A 770 -23.17 -0.99 17.84
C ILE A 770 -23.31 0.52 17.60
N ALA A 771 -22.19 1.22 17.35
CA ALA A 771 -22.20 2.64 17.06
C ALA A 771 -22.90 2.98 15.72
N LEU A 772 -22.67 2.21 14.65
CA LEU A 772 -23.36 2.40 13.37
C LEU A 772 -24.88 2.21 13.50
N LYS A 773 -25.33 1.19 14.26
CA LYS A 773 -26.74 1.01 14.58
C LYS A 773 -27.30 2.21 15.34
N ALA A 774 -26.59 2.71 16.35
CA ALA A 774 -27.04 3.85 17.13
C ALA A 774 -27.17 5.12 16.27
N VAL A 775 -26.15 5.45 15.48
CA VAL A 775 -26.15 6.62 14.59
C VAL A 775 -27.29 6.55 13.59
N SER A 776 -27.44 5.43 12.87
CA SER A 776 -28.49 5.27 11.87
C SER A 776 -29.90 5.28 12.46
N ALA A 777 -30.11 4.66 13.62
CA ALA A 777 -31.41 4.65 14.30
C ALA A 777 -31.81 6.06 14.76
N ILE A 778 -30.87 6.83 15.33
CA ILE A 778 -31.11 8.22 15.74
C ILE A 778 -31.41 9.09 14.51
N ALA A 779 -30.59 9.00 13.47
CA ALA A 779 -30.75 9.80 12.25
C ALA A 779 -32.09 9.52 11.54
N LYS A 780 -32.56 8.27 11.56
CA LYS A 780 -33.89 7.89 11.01
C LYS A 780 -35.03 8.40 11.89
N ALA A 781 -34.88 8.36 13.21
CA ALA A 781 -35.93 8.73 14.16
C ALA A 781 -36.09 10.25 14.36
N ILE A 782 -35.00 11.02 14.20
CA ILE A 782 -34.98 12.48 14.34
C ILE A 782 -34.23 13.09 13.13
N PRO A 783 -34.85 13.13 11.94
CA PRO A 783 -34.18 13.59 10.72
C PRO A 783 -33.63 15.01 10.86
N GLY A 784 -32.38 15.21 10.44
CA GLY A 784 -31.69 16.50 10.52
C GLY A 784 -31.13 16.85 11.90
N PHE A 785 -31.37 16.03 12.93
CA PHE A 785 -30.76 16.23 14.24
C PHE A 785 -29.25 15.93 14.17
N PRO A 786 -28.38 16.89 14.53
CA PRO A 786 -26.93 16.72 14.44
C PRO A 786 -26.38 15.56 15.27
N ILE A 787 -25.50 14.76 14.65
CA ILE A 787 -24.87 13.60 15.29
C ILE A 787 -23.35 13.67 15.12
N LEU A 788 -22.65 13.60 16.26
CA LEU A 788 -21.20 13.37 16.33
C LEU A 788 -20.98 11.87 16.55
N ALA A 789 -20.41 11.17 15.56
CA ALA A 789 -20.18 9.72 15.68
C ALA A 789 -18.93 9.41 16.49
N THR A 790 -18.97 8.36 17.32
CA THR A 790 -17.79 7.74 17.95
C THR A 790 -18.05 6.24 18.13
N GLY A 791 -17.04 5.43 17.82
CA GLY A 791 -17.09 3.99 18.02
C GLY A 791 -16.39 3.24 16.89
N GLY A 792 -15.08 3.02 17.04
CA GLY A 792 -14.30 2.24 16.08
C GLY A 792 -14.11 2.91 14.72
N ILE A 793 -14.08 4.24 14.64
CA ILE A 793 -13.64 4.97 13.45
C ILE A 793 -12.12 4.91 13.43
N ASP A 794 -11.54 4.37 12.36
CA ASP A 794 -10.10 4.15 12.23
C ASP A 794 -9.52 4.44 10.84
N SER A 795 -10.36 4.89 9.89
CA SER A 795 -9.97 5.24 8.52
C SER A 795 -10.95 6.23 7.90
N ALA A 796 -10.59 6.78 6.74
CA ALA A 796 -11.50 7.56 5.91
C ALA A 796 -12.72 6.75 5.44
N GLU A 797 -12.52 5.48 5.06
CA GLU A 797 -13.59 4.59 4.62
C GLU A 797 -14.63 4.38 5.74
N THR A 798 -14.16 4.11 6.95
CA THR A 798 -15.04 3.89 8.10
C THR A 798 -15.68 5.19 8.57
N GLY A 799 -14.97 6.32 8.48
CA GLY A 799 -15.55 7.64 8.66
C GLY A 799 -16.70 7.92 7.69
N LEU A 800 -16.52 7.62 6.40
CA LEU A 800 -17.55 7.76 5.38
C LEU A 800 -18.78 6.89 5.66
N GLN A 801 -18.62 5.69 6.23
CA GLN A 801 -19.75 4.86 6.67
C GLN A 801 -20.61 5.58 7.71
N PHE A 802 -19.99 6.25 8.69
CA PHE A 802 -20.73 7.02 9.69
C PHE A 802 -21.40 8.28 9.12
N LEU A 803 -20.76 8.96 8.16
CA LEU A 803 -21.38 10.05 7.42
C LEU A 803 -22.63 9.54 6.68
N HIS A 804 -22.50 8.46 5.91
CA HIS A 804 -23.62 7.82 5.22
C HIS A 804 -24.73 7.35 6.19
N ALA A 805 -24.38 6.95 7.42
CA ALA A 805 -25.34 6.56 8.45
C ALA A 805 -26.06 7.74 9.11
N GLY A 806 -25.62 8.99 8.88
CA GLY A 806 -26.29 10.21 9.34
C GLY A 806 -25.48 11.10 10.28
N ALA A 807 -24.22 10.75 10.59
CA ALA A 807 -23.35 11.64 11.34
C ALA A 807 -22.84 12.81 10.49
N SER A 808 -22.53 13.93 11.12
CA SER A 808 -21.91 15.10 10.47
C SER A 808 -20.41 15.20 10.74
N VAL A 809 -19.97 14.80 11.94
CA VAL A 809 -18.57 14.79 12.36
C VAL A 809 -18.22 13.49 13.10
N LEU A 810 -16.92 13.21 13.19
CA LEU A 810 -16.35 11.90 13.47
C LEU A 810 -15.29 12.01 14.58
N GLN A 811 -15.61 11.50 15.77
CA GLN A 811 -14.72 11.46 16.92
C GLN A 811 -13.88 10.18 16.96
N VAL A 812 -12.58 10.31 17.21
CA VAL A 812 -11.60 9.22 17.18
C VAL A 812 -10.87 9.10 18.52
N CYS A 813 -10.67 7.86 18.98
CA CYS A 813 -9.86 7.54 20.17
C CYS A 813 -8.95 6.34 19.93
N SER A 814 -9.54 5.14 19.80
CA SER A 814 -8.78 3.88 19.81
C SER A 814 -7.80 3.74 18.64
N ALA A 815 -8.10 4.33 17.49
CA ALA A 815 -7.17 4.33 16.35
C ALA A 815 -5.88 5.10 16.66
N ILE A 816 -5.99 6.22 17.40
CA ILE A 816 -4.84 6.98 17.88
C ILE A 816 -4.09 6.23 18.98
N GLN A 817 -4.81 5.51 19.85
CA GLN A 817 -4.17 4.65 20.86
C GLN A 817 -3.39 3.48 20.23
N ASN A 818 -3.85 2.98 19.09
CA ASN A 818 -3.13 1.99 18.29
C ASN A 818 -1.94 2.60 17.52
N GLN A 819 -1.90 3.93 17.37
CA GLN A 819 -0.97 4.64 16.49
C GLN A 819 -0.54 5.97 17.12
N ASP A 820 -0.84 7.10 16.47
CA ASP A 820 -0.45 8.45 16.87
C ASP A 820 -1.29 9.50 16.11
N PHE A 821 -1.04 10.80 16.33
CA PHE A 821 -1.85 11.87 15.76
C PHE A 821 -1.72 12.04 14.23
N THR A 822 -0.69 11.46 13.60
CA THR A 822 -0.45 11.64 12.14
C THR A 822 -1.48 10.93 11.27
N VAL A 823 -2.29 10.02 11.83
CA VAL A 823 -3.39 9.35 11.10
C VAL A 823 -4.42 10.32 10.52
N ILE A 824 -4.46 11.58 10.98
CA ILE A 824 -5.32 12.60 10.40
C ILE A 824 -5.01 12.91 8.94
N GLU A 825 -3.74 12.87 8.55
CA GLU A 825 -3.33 13.09 7.15
C GLU A 825 -3.92 11.98 6.27
N ASP A 826 -3.80 10.72 6.72
CA ASP A 826 -4.45 9.57 6.09
C ASP A 826 -5.97 9.74 5.98
N TYR A 827 -6.64 10.17 7.06
CA TYR A 827 -8.09 10.31 7.08
C TYR A 827 -8.59 11.40 6.14
N CYS A 828 -7.90 12.55 6.11
CA CYS A 828 -8.26 13.67 5.25
C CYS A 828 -8.04 13.31 3.78
N VAL A 829 -6.85 12.81 3.45
CA VAL A 829 -6.48 12.43 2.08
C VAL A 829 -7.37 11.27 1.58
N GLY A 830 -7.64 10.30 2.43
CA GLY A 830 -8.53 9.18 2.09
C GLY A 830 -9.97 9.62 1.86
N LEU A 831 -10.50 10.57 2.63
CA LEU A 831 -11.85 11.07 2.45
C LEU A 831 -11.96 11.90 1.17
N LYS A 832 -10.97 12.75 0.90
CA LYS A 832 -10.85 13.49 -0.37
C LYS A 832 -10.88 12.53 -1.56
N ALA A 833 -10.09 11.46 -1.52
CA ALA A 833 -10.07 10.45 -2.58
C ALA A 833 -11.43 9.77 -2.74
N LEU A 834 -12.05 9.31 -1.65
CA LEU A 834 -13.37 8.66 -1.71
C LEU A 834 -14.46 9.55 -2.30
N LEU A 835 -14.44 10.86 -2.02
CA LEU A 835 -15.36 11.82 -2.61
C LEU A 835 -15.01 12.09 -4.08
N TYR A 836 -13.73 12.28 -4.40
CA TYR A 836 -13.26 12.51 -5.77
C TYR A 836 -13.63 11.34 -6.70
N LEU A 837 -13.38 10.09 -6.30
CA LEU A 837 -13.63 8.92 -7.14
C LEU A 837 -15.13 8.74 -7.48
N LYS A 838 -16.05 9.21 -6.63
CA LYS A 838 -17.50 9.23 -6.94
C LYS A 838 -17.83 10.11 -8.15
N SER A 839 -16.96 11.05 -8.49
CA SER A 839 -17.12 11.93 -9.65
C SER A 839 -16.61 11.32 -10.95
N LEU A 840 -15.79 10.27 -10.91
CA LEU A 840 -15.07 9.70 -12.06
C LEU A 840 -15.81 8.57 -12.80
N GLU A 841 -16.99 8.16 -12.32
CA GLU A 841 -17.77 7.04 -12.88
C GLU A 841 -16.96 5.72 -13.03
N LEU A 842 -15.99 5.47 -12.15
CA LEU A 842 -15.20 4.23 -12.17
C LEU A 842 -16.10 3.02 -11.94
N LYS A 843 -16.16 2.15 -12.95
CA LYS A 843 -17.06 1.00 -12.96
C LYS A 843 -16.59 -0.10 -12.01
N ASP A 844 -17.48 -0.58 -11.15
CA ASP A 844 -17.29 -1.71 -10.24
C ASP A 844 -16.18 -1.53 -9.17
N TRP A 845 -15.69 -0.30 -8.95
CA TRP A 845 -14.81 0.01 -7.83
C TRP A 845 -15.61 0.12 -6.53
N ASP A 846 -15.06 -0.39 -5.43
CA ASP A 846 -15.58 -0.17 -4.08
C ASP A 846 -14.69 0.83 -3.34
N GLY A 847 -15.10 2.10 -3.34
CA GLY A 847 -14.28 3.18 -2.80
C GLY A 847 -12.97 3.33 -3.60
N GLN A 848 -11.84 3.02 -2.96
CA GLN A 848 -10.52 3.04 -3.60
C GLN A 848 -10.08 1.64 -4.10
N SER A 849 -10.83 0.59 -3.82
CA SER A 849 -10.50 -0.79 -4.24
C SER A 849 -10.94 -1.02 -5.69
N PRO A 850 -10.02 -1.32 -6.62
CA PRO A 850 -10.38 -1.69 -7.98
C PRO A 850 -11.12 -3.04 -8.01
N PRO A 851 -11.86 -3.35 -9.10
CA PRO A 851 -12.53 -4.63 -9.25
C PRO A 851 -11.52 -5.77 -9.12
N THR A 852 -11.79 -6.72 -8.21
CA THR A 852 -10.89 -7.85 -7.98
C THR A 852 -10.76 -8.69 -9.25
N GLN A 853 -9.57 -8.66 -9.86
CA GLN A 853 -9.27 -9.51 -11.00
C GLN A 853 -9.01 -10.96 -10.54
N LYS A 854 -9.35 -11.93 -11.39
CA LYS A 854 -8.98 -13.34 -11.18
C LYS A 854 -7.46 -13.44 -11.01
N HIS A 855 -7.01 -13.86 -9.83
CA HIS A 855 -5.60 -13.89 -9.49
C HIS A 855 -5.20 -15.16 -8.74
N GLN A 856 -3.92 -15.53 -8.85
CA GLN A 856 -3.25 -16.47 -7.95
C GLN A 856 -2.01 -15.78 -7.37
N LYS A 857 -1.90 -15.74 -6.05
CA LYS A 857 -0.85 -14.96 -5.34
C LYS A 857 -0.78 -13.48 -5.78
N GLY A 858 -1.91 -12.90 -6.17
CA GLY A 858 -2.00 -11.51 -6.66
C GLY A 858 -1.53 -11.27 -8.07
N LYS A 859 -1.09 -12.31 -8.79
CA LYS A 859 -0.78 -12.24 -10.21
C LYS A 859 -2.00 -12.66 -11.01
N SER A 860 -2.28 -11.93 -12.09
CA SER A 860 -3.41 -12.21 -12.98
C SER A 860 -3.34 -13.63 -13.53
N VAL A 861 -4.47 -14.34 -13.51
CA VAL A 861 -4.54 -15.69 -14.11
C VAL A 861 -4.51 -15.56 -15.64
N PRO A 862 -3.57 -16.24 -16.35
CA PRO A 862 -3.51 -16.19 -17.80
C PRO A 862 -4.79 -16.69 -18.45
N LYS A 863 -5.37 -15.90 -19.37
CA LYS A 863 -6.56 -16.26 -20.16
C LYS A 863 -6.20 -17.17 -21.34
N VAL A 864 -5.69 -18.37 -21.05
CA VAL A 864 -5.38 -19.37 -22.07
C VAL A 864 -6.63 -20.18 -22.36
N GLN A 865 -7.12 -20.17 -23.61
CA GLN A 865 -8.36 -20.87 -23.99
C GLN A 865 -8.37 -22.35 -23.61
N GLU A 866 -7.21 -23.01 -23.65
CA GLU A 866 -7.05 -24.41 -23.21
C GLU A 866 -7.22 -24.62 -21.71
N LEU A 867 -7.24 -23.56 -20.88
CA LEU A 867 -7.38 -23.64 -19.42
C LEU A 867 -8.74 -23.12 -18.92
N VAL A 868 -9.39 -22.24 -19.68
CA VAL A 868 -10.68 -21.65 -19.30
C VAL A 868 -11.74 -22.74 -19.11
N GLY A 869 -12.33 -22.77 -17.92
CA GLY A 869 -13.41 -23.71 -17.57
C GLY A 869 -12.97 -25.16 -17.33
N LYS A 870 -11.67 -25.45 -17.26
CA LYS A 870 -11.17 -26.81 -16.97
C LYS A 870 -11.07 -27.15 -15.50
N GLY A 871 -11.20 -26.19 -14.59
CA GLY A 871 -11.12 -26.43 -13.14
C GLY A 871 -9.82 -27.11 -12.72
N LEU A 872 -8.67 -26.68 -13.26
CA LEU A 872 -7.38 -27.23 -12.86
C LEU A 872 -6.88 -26.49 -11.61
N PRO A 873 -6.58 -27.15 -10.49
CA PRO A 873 -6.01 -26.47 -9.32
C PRO A 873 -4.51 -26.18 -9.51
N SER A 874 -3.96 -25.30 -8.67
CA SER A 874 -2.55 -24.89 -8.72
C SER A 874 -1.67 -25.76 -7.82
N PHE A 875 -1.71 -27.09 -8.01
CA PHE A 875 -0.84 -28.08 -7.36
C PHE A 875 -0.68 -29.36 -8.18
N GLY A 876 0.33 -30.15 -7.87
CA GLY A 876 0.52 -31.52 -8.35
C GLY A 876 0.55 -31.66 -9.88
N PRO A 877 -0.03 -32.73 -10.46
CA PRO A 877 -0.06 -32.92 -11.90
C PRO A 877 -0.85 -31.83 -12.64
N TYR A 878 -1.83 -31.20 -11.99
CA TYR A 878 -2.64 -30.13 -12.57
C TYR A 878 -1.83 -28.85 -12.81
N LEU A 879 -0.92 -28.52 -11.89
CA LEU A 879 0.01 -27.40 -12.06
C LEU A 879 0.98 -27.64 -13.22
N GLN A 880 1.43 -28.89 -13.41
CA GLN A 880 2.27 -29.25 -14.55
C GLN A 880 1.52 -29.05 -15.87
N GLN A 881 0.28 -29.54 -15.96
CA GLN A 881 -0.58 -29.33 -17.12
C GLN A 881 -0.81 -27.84 -17.42
N LYS A 882 -1.07 -27.02 -16.40
CA LYS A 882 -1.18 -25.55 -16.54
C LYS A 882 0.09 -24.94 -17.12
N THR A 883 1.24 -25.31 -16.55
CA THR A 883 2.55 -24.80 -16.95
C THR A 883 2.86 -25.17 -18.41
N GLU A 884 2.56 -26.40 -18.81
CA GLU A 884 2.73 -26.85 -20.20
C GLU A 884 1.80 -26.13 -21.18
N ALA A 885 0.54 -25.92 -20.82
CA ALA A 885 -0.42 -25.19 -21.65
C ALA A 885 -0.01 -23.73 -21.85
N ILE A 886 0.44 -23.06 -20.77
CA ILE A 886 0.97 -21.69 -20.85
C ILE A 886 2.21 -21.65 -21.74
N ALA A 887 3.16 -22.57 -21.57
CA ALA A 887 4.36 -22.63 -22.42
C ALA A 887 4.03 -22.83 -23.91
N LYS A 888 3.07 -23.72 -24.22
CA LYS A 888 2.58 -23.90 -25.61
C LYS A 888 1.93 -22.63 -26.15
N TYR A 889 1.14 -21.94 -25.34
CA TYR A 889 0.51 -20.68 -25.71
C TYR A 889 1.54 -19.57 -25.99
N LYS A 890 2.52 -19.37 -25.11
CA LYS A 890 3.60 -18.38 -25.30
C LYS A 890 4.43 -18.68 -26.56
N LYS A 891 4.71 -19.96 -26.83
CA LYS A 891 5.36 -20.39 -28.07
C LYS A 891 4.52 -20.06 -29.30
N LYS A 892 3.21 -20.33 -29.27
CA LYS A 892 2.30 -19.99 -30.37
C LYS A 892 2.29 -18.49 -30.67
N LEU A 893 2.28 -17.66 -29.63
CA LEU A 893 2.39 -16.20 -29.79
C LEU A 893 3.70 -15.80 -30.45
N ARG A 894 4.83 -16.36 -30.00
CA ARG A 894 6.14 -16.13 -30.61
C ARG A 894 6.14 -16.48 -32.11
N ASP A 895 5.64 -17.66 -32.46
CA ASP A 895 5.59 -18.15 -33.84
C ASP A 895 4.71 -17.27 -34.74
N ALA A 896 3.73 -16.56 -34.16
CA ALA A 896 2.91 -15.56 -34.83
C ALA A 896 3.53 -14.15 -34.86
N GLY A 897 4.69 -13.94 -34.21
CA GLY A 897 5.25 -12.60 -34.00
C GLY A 897 4.41 -11.72 -33.07
N GLU A 898 3.62 -12.35 -32.19
CA GLU A 898 2.71 -11.71 -31.24
C GLU A 898 3.23 -11.83 -29.79
N THR A 899 2.70 -10.98 -28.91
CA THR A 899 2.91 -11.08 -27.45
C THR A 899 1.60 -10.76 -26.74
N ASP A 900 1.35 -11.42 -25.61
CA ASP A 900 0.19 -11.21 -24.74
C ASP A 900 0.41 -10.16 -23.66
N VAL A 901 1.59 -9.52 -23.64
CA VAL A 901 1.80 -8.25 -22.93
C VAL A 901 0.74 -7.28 -23.45
N LYS A 902 -0.12 -6.81 -22.56
CA LYS A 902 -1.17 -5.84 -22.87
C LYS A 902 -0.61 -4.45 -22.71
N GLN A 903 -0.94 -3.55 -23.64
CA GLN A 903 -0.85 -2.13 -23.32
C GLN A 903 -2.07 -1.80 -22.46
N PRO A 904 -1.89 -1.35 -21.22
CA PRO A 904 -3.01 -0.89 -20.42
C PRO A 904 -3.60 0.35 -21.10
N ASN A 905 -4.87 0.27 -21.47
CA ASN A 905 -5.62 1.43 -21.96
C ASN A 905 -6.24 2.14 -20.75
N ILE A 906 -5.40 2.81 -19.96
CA ILE A 906 -5.87 3.63 -18.84
C ILE A 906 -6.21 5.00 -19.40
N ASN A 907 -7.50 5.30 -19.47
CA ASN A 907 -7.96 6.62 -19.86
C ASN A 907 -7.57 7.61 -18.77
N ARG A 908 -6.72 8.59 -19.10
CA ARG A 908 -6.39 9.69 -18.20
C ARG A 908 -7.59 10.61 -18.06
N ILE A 909 -8.02 10.87 -16.82
CA ILE A 909 -9.17 11.72 -16.52
C ILE A 909 -8.66 13.06 -15.99
N ASN A 910 -8.51 14.02 -16.90
CA ASN A 910 -8.02 15.36 -16.55
C ASN A 910 -9.06 16.21 -15.81
N THR A 911 -10.34 15.94 -16.04
CA THR A 911 -11.44 16.67 -15.41
C THR A 911 -12.57 15.69 -15.08
N PRO A 912 -13.11 15.72 -13.84
CA PRO A 912 -14.25 14.90 -13.48
C PRO A 912 -15.46 15.13 -14.39
N PRO A 913 -16.17 14.06 -14.82
CA PRO A 913 -17.41 14.20 -15.59
C PRO A 913 -18.59 14.72 -14.75
N LYS A 914 -18.49 14.72 -13.41
CA LYS A 914 -19.50 15.24 -12.48
C LYS A 914 -18.85 16.10 -11.39
N PRO A 915 -19.62 17.00 -10.73
CA PRO A 915 -19.13 17.69 -9.54
C PRO A 915 -18.73 16.71 -8.44
N VAL A 916 -17.62 17.00 -7.75
CA VAL A 916 -17.20 16.24 -6.56
C VAL A 916 -18.20 16.51 -5.42
N PRO A 917 -18.79 15.47 -4.80
CA PRO A 917 -19.70 15.66 -3.67
C PRO A 917 -18.99 16.29 -2.47
N ALA A 918 -19.62 17.26 -1.81
CA ALA A 918 -19.18 17.74 -0.52
C ALA A 918 -19.59 16.77 0.59
N VAL A 919 -19.02 16.91 1.80
CA VAL A 919 -19.37 16.08 2.96
C VAL A 919 -20.88 16.12 3.25
N LYS A 920 -21.50 17.30 3.18
CA LYS A 920 -22.96 17.45 3.38
C LYS A 920 -23.81 16.62 2.41
N ASP A 921 -23.31 16.37 1.19
CA ASP A 921 -24.06 15.69 0.14
C ASP A 921 -24.11 14.17 0.35
N VAL A 922 -23.21 13.64 1.20
CA VAL A 922 -23.13 12.20 1.50
C VAL A 922 -23.77 11.84 2.85
N ILE A 923 -24.05 12.81 3.72
CA ILE A 923 -24.68 12.55 5.01
C ILE A 923 -26.03 11.82 4.83
N ALA A 924 -26.27 10.79 5.64
CA ALA A 924 -27.52 10.02 5.70
C ALA A 924 -27.90 9.25 4.42
N ARG A 925 -27.04 9.18 3.39
CA ARG A 925 -27.32 8.47 2.12
C ARG A 925 -27.65 6.99 2.29
N ALA A 926 -27.14 6.32 3.34
CA ALA A 926 -27.40 4.90 3.57
C ALA A 926 -28.77 4.61 4.22
N LEU A 927 -29.43 5.61 4.82
CA LEU A 927 -30.68 5.38 5.57
C LEU A 927 -31.81 4.79 4.72
N ARG A 928 -31.84 5.12 3.42
CA ARG A 928 -32.82 4.56 2.47
C ARG A 928 -32.72 3.04 2.29
N HIS A 929 -31.61 2.43 2.70
CA HIS A 929 -31.36 0.99 2.61
C HIS A 929 -31.57 0.28 3.95
N ILE A 930 -31.99 0.99 5.00
CA ILE A 930 -32.14 0.45 6.36
C ILE A 930 -33.63 0.47 6.73
N GLY A 931 -34.24 -0.71 6.85
CA GLY A 931 -35.68 -0.90 7.04
C GLY A 931 -36.01 -1.99 8.06
N ALA A 932 -37.31 -2.20 8.29
CA ALA A 932 -37.78 -3.38 9.02
C ALA A 932 -37.54 -4.65 8.19
N TYR A 933 -37.46 -5.81 8.85
CA TYR A 933 -37.25 -7.09 8.16
C TYR A 933 -38.35 -7.39 7.11
N GLN A 934 -39.60 -7.00 7.39
CA GLN A 934 -40.73 -7.21 6.48
C GLN A 934 -40.65 -6.37 5.20
N GLU A 935 -39.78 -5.35 5.14
CA GLU A 935 -39.52 -4.53 3.95
C GLU A 935 -38.48 -5.17 3.02
N LEU A 936 -37.82 -6.26 3.45
CA LEU A 936 -36.85 -6.98 2.65
C LEU A 936 -37.55 -7.98 1.72
N ASP A 937 -37.20 -7.94 0.43
CA ASP A 937 -37.76 -8.86 -0.56
C ASP A 937 -37.25 -10.30 -0.31
N ASN A 938 -38.16 -11.20 0.06
CA ASN A 938 -37.85 -12.60 0.29
C ASN A 938 -37.98 -13.48 -0.97
N MET A 939 -38.37 -12.90 -2.10
CA MET A 939 -38.46 -13.54 -3.41
C MET A 939 -37.17 -13.33 -4.23
N GLU A 940 -36.45 -12.22 -4.03
CA GLU A 940 -35.16 -11.92 -4.66
C GLU A 940 -33.98 -12.64 -3.96
N GLN A 941 -34.01 -13.98 -3.96
CA GLN A 941 -32.98 -14.80 -3.31
C GLN A 941 -31.69 -14.86 -4.14
N VAL A 942 -30.58 -15.16 -3.45
CA VAL A 942 -29.24 -15.32 -4.05
C VAL A 942 -28.69 -16.73 -3.85
N GLN A 943 -27.66 -17.08 -4.61
CA GLN A 943 -26.88 -18.31 -4.47
C GLN A 943 -25.38 -17.97 -4.53
N ALA A 944 -24.57 -18.73 -3.79
CA ALA A 944 -23.12 -18.57 -3.85
C ALA A 944 -22.57 -19.12 -5.18
N LEU A 945 -21.63 -18.39 -5.78
CA LEU A 945 -20.86 -18.80 -6.95
C LEU A 945 -19.37 -18.73 -6.60
N ILE A 946 -18.63 -19.80 -6.87
CA ILE A 946 -17.19 -19.86 -6.58
C ILE A 946 -16.41 -19.75 -7.89
N ASP A 947 -15.43 -18.87 -7.92
CA ASP A 947 -14.45 -18.80 -8.99
C ASP A 947 -13.30 -19.78 -8.75
N GLU A 948 -13.29 -20.88 -9.51
CA GLU A 948 -12.28 -21.94 -9.41
C GLU A 948 -10.85 -21.44 -9.69
N ASP A 949 -10.68 -20.39 -10.50
CA ASP A 949 -9.37 -19.83 -10.83
C ASP A 949 -8.76 -19.05 -9.65
N MET A 950 -9.59 -18.56 -8.73
CA MET A 950 -9.18 -17.83 -7.52
C MET A 950 -9.08 -18.74 -6.29
N CYS A 951 -9.74 -19.90 -6.34
CA CYS A 951 -9.77 -20.85 -5.24
C CYS A 951 -8.36 -21.32 -4.86
N ILE A 952 -8.11 -21.44 -3.55
CA ILE A 952 -6.87 -22.02 -2.99
C ILE A 952 -7.10 -23.40 -2.35
N ASN A 953 -8.26 -24.02 -2.61
CA ASN A 953 -8.55 -25.41 -2.29
C ASN A 953 -8.58 -25.75 -0.79
N CYS A 954 -8.91 -24.77 0.07
CA CYS A 954 -8.84 -24.96 1.52
C CYS A 954 -10.07 -25.66 2.13
N GLY A 955 -11.15 -25.83 1.37
CA GLY A 955 -12.38 -26.49 1.84
C GLY A 955 -13.15 -25.75 2.96
N LYS A 956 -12.80 -24.50 3.30
CA LYS A 956 -13.49 -23.76 4.38
C LYS A 956 -14.96 -23.50 4.07
N CYS A 957 -15.28 -23.13 2.83
CA CYS A 957 -16.65 -22.98 2.37
C CYS A 957 -17.45 -24.28 2.56
N TYR A 958 -16.86 -25.42 2.18
CA TYR A 958 -17.42 -26.76 2.36
C TYR A 958 -17.68 -27.07 3.84
N MET A 959 -16.65 -26.98 4.71
CA MET A 959 -16.80 -27.24 6.15
C MET A 959 -17.87 -26.36 6.81
N THR A 960 -17.88 -25.06 6.52
CA THR A 960 -18.86 -24.14 7.09
C THR A 960 -20.27 -24.41 6.57
N CYS A 961 -20.44 -24.78 5.30
CA CYS A 961 -21.76 -25.15 4.80
C CYS A 961 -22.26 -26.48 5.39
N ASN A 962 -21.36 -27.38 5.79
CA ASN A 962 -21.72 -28.67 6.34
C ASN A 962 -22.14 -28.57 7.81
N ASP A 963 -21.31 -27.96 8.65
CA ASP A 963 -21.51 -27.96 10.10
C ASP A 963 -22.20 -26.68 10.60
N SER A 964 -22.52 -25.74 9.70
CA SER A 964 -23.21 -24.49 10.02
C SER A 964 -24.17 -24.03 8.92
N GLY A 965 -24.56 -24.94 8.00
CA GLY A 965 -25.38 -24.60 6.85
C GLY A 965 -26.25 -25.75 6.36
N TYR A 966 -26.27 -25.95 5.04
CA TYR A 966 -27.24 -26.77 4.32
C TYR A 966 -26.61 -27.90 3.49
N GLN A 967 -25.35 -28.28 3.77
CA GLN A 967 -24.62 -29.35 3.06
C GLN A 967 -24.70 -29.19 1.52
N ALA A 968 -24.66 -27.93 1.06
CA ALA A 968 -24.92 -27.55 -0.33
C ALA A 968 -23.65 -27.32 -1.16
N ILE A 969 -22.51 -27.82 -0.70
CA ILE A 969 -21.24 -27.70 -1.40
C ILE A 969 -20.63 -29.08 -1.54
N LYS A 970 -20.34 -29.51 -2.77
CA LYS A 970 -19.52 -30.68 -3.05
C LYS A 970 -18.05 -30.28 -2.99
N PHE A 971 -17.20 -31.13 -2.44
CA PHE A 971 -15.75 -30.90 -2.41
C PHE A 971 -15.05 -32.09 -3.06
N ASP A 972 -14.40 -31.83 -4.19
CA ASP A 972 -13.81 -32.90 -5.01
C ASP A 972 -12.58 -33.52 -4.32
N PRO A 973 -12.50 -34.85 -4.17
CA PRO A 973 -11.42 -35.51 -3.42
C PRO A 973 -10.06 -35.49 -4.10
N GLU A 974 -9.98 -35.17 -5.40
CA GLU A 974 -8.74 -35.19 -6.17
C GLU A 974 -8.20 -33.78 -6.40
N THR A 975 -9.07 -32.87 -6.83
CA THR A 975 -8.74 -31.49 -7.16
C THR A 975 -8.90 -30.54 -5.98
N HIS A 976 -9.63 -30.94 -4.93
CA HIS A 976 -10.02 -30.08 -3.81
C HIS A 976 -10.69 -28.78 -4.30
N LEU A 977 -11.47 -28.84 -5.39
CA LEU A 977 -12.31 -27.73 -5.82
C LEU A 977 -13.71 -27.86 -5.22
N PRO A 978 -14.27 -26.77 -4.67
CA PRO A 978 -15.64 -26.75 -4.17
C PRO A 978 -16.63 -26.39 -5.28
N PHE A 979 -17.79 -27.06 -5.30
CA PHE A 979 -18.89 -26.80 -6.22
C PHE A 979 -20.19 -26.57 -5.44
N VAL A 980 -20.86 -25.43 -5.66
CA VAL A 980 -22.13 -25.08 -4.99
C VAL A 980 -23.29 -25.76 -5.72
N THR A 981 -24.13 -26.49 -4.99
CA THR A 981 -25.31 -27.17 -5.54
C THR A 981 -26.57 -26.30 -5.44
N ASP A 982 -27.64 -26.70 -6.12
CA ASP A 982 -28.94 -26.01 -6.10
C ASP A 982 -29.63 -26.00 -4.73
N SER A 983 -29.17 -26.85 -3.80
CA SER A 983 -29.60 -26.84 -2.39
C SER A 983 -29.12 -25.61 -1.62
N CYS A 984 -28.24 -24.79 -2.21
CA CYS A 984 -27.77 -23.56 -1.59
C CYS A 984 -28.92 -22.60 -1.33
N THR A 985 -28.94 -22.01 -0.14
CA THR A 985 -29.99 -21.10 0.32
C THR A 985 -29.59 -19.62 0.28
N GLY A 986 -28.37 -19.31 -0.16
CA GLY A 986 -27.89 -17.93 -0.19
C GLY A 986 -27.48 -17.36 1.18
N CYS A 987 -27.29 -18.19 2.22
CA CYS A 987 -26.97 -17.72 3.58
C CYS A 987 -25.63 -16.96 3.70
N THR A 988 -24.79 -16.96 2.66
CA THR A 988 -23.54 -16.17 2.55
C THR A 988 -22.39 -16.61 3.46
N LEU A 989 -22.59 -17.56 4.40
CA LEU A 989 -21.53 -18.00 5.32
C LEU A 989 -20.24 -18.49 4.61
N CYS A 990 -20.37 -19.19 3.49
CA CYS A 990 -19.23 -19.67 2.71
C CYS A 990 -18.35 -18.53 2.18
N LEU A 991 -18.96 -17.44 1.72
CA LEU A 991 -18.27 -16.22 1.28
C LEU A 991 -17.56 -15.57 2.47
N THR A 992 -18.25 -15.41 3.60
CA THR A 992 -17.71 -14.75 4.80
C THR A 992 -16.46 -15.42 5.36
N VAL A 993 -16.34 -16.75 5.25
CA VAL A 993 -15.17 -17.50 5.73
C VAL A 993 -14.09 -17.73 4.67
N CYS A 994 -14.34 -17.33 3.42
CA CYS A 994 -13.41 -17.55 2.33
C CYS A 994 -12.16 -16.69 2.54
N PRO A 995 -10.95 -17.28 2.48
CA PRO A 995 -9.73 -16.52 2.71
C PRO A 995 -9.32 -15.65 1.51
N ILE A 996 -9.99 -15.74 0.37
CA ILE A 996 -9.68 -15.00 -0.86
C ILE A 996 -10.84 -14.04 -1.15
N ILE A 997 -10.55 -12.74 -1.15
CA ILE A 997 -11.51 -11.67 -1.47
C ILE A 997 -12.10 -11.96 -2.85
N ASP A 998 -13.43 -11.88 -2.95
CA ASP A 998 -14.25 -12.09 -4.16
C ASP A 998 -14.11 -13.44 -4.88
N CYS A 999 -13.39 -14.42 -4.31
CA CYS A 999 -13.38 -15.79 -4.84
C CYS A 999 -14.79 -16.42 -4.79
N ILE A 1000 -15.63 -15.99 -3.85
CA ILE A 1000 -17.04 -16.37 -3.78
C ILE A 1000 -17.86 -15.10 -3.91
N GLN A 1001 -18.85 -15.12 -4.81
CA GLN A 1001 -19.80 -14.03 -5.03
C GLN A 1001 -21.23 -14.53 -4.78
N MET A 1002 -22.12 -13.62 -4.40
CA MET A 1002 -23.55 -13.90 -4.31
C MET A 1002 -24.21 -13.44 -5.60
N VAL A 1003 -24.83 -14.37 -6.32
CA VAL A 1003 -25.52 -14.09 -7.60
C VAL A 1003 -27.00 -14.34 -7.46
N THR A 1004 -27.83 -13.63 -8.23
CA THR A 1004 -29.29 -13.83 -8.23
C THR A 1004 -29.62 -15.29 -8.54
N ARG A 1005 -30.48 -15.89 -7.70
CA ARG A 1005 -30.90 -17.27 -7.87
C ARG A 1005 -31.76 -17.38 -9.13
N LYS A 1006 -31.40 -18.31 -10.02
CA LYS A 1006 -32.15 -18.55 -11.28
C LYS A 1006 -33.29 -19.55 -11.12
N THR A 1007 -33.28 -20.34 -10.05
CA THR A 1007 -34.32 -21.32 -9.73
C THR A 1007 -35.23 -20.79 -8.62
N PRO A 1008 -36.53 -21.15 -8.60
CA PRO A 1008 -37.40 -20.78 -7.49
C PRO A 1008 -36.82 -21.22 -6.14
N HIS A 1009 -36.82 -20.32 -5.16
CA HIS A 1009 -36.44 -20.67 -3.80
C HIS A 1009 -37.63 -21.31 -3.08
N VAL A 1010 -37.46 -22.55 -2.64
CA VAL A 1010 -38.44 -23.25 -1.81
C VAL A 1010 -37.80 -23.50 -0.45
N PRO A 1011 -38.26 -22.82 0.62
CA PRO A 1011 -37.72 -23.04 1.96
C PRO A 1011 -37.89 -24.49 2.39
N GLN A 1012 -36.81 -25.12 2.85
CA GLN A 1012 -36.86 -26.49 3.36
C GLN A 1012 -37.55 -26.52 4.73
N ARG A 1013 -38.72 -27.16 4.80
CA ARG A 1013 -39.55 -27.20 6.03
C ARG A 1013 -39.32 -28.43 6.90
N GLY A 1014 -38.48 -29.37 6.45
CA GLY A 1014 -38.19 -30.64 7.13
C GLY A 1014 -39.32 -31.67 7.04
N ILE A 1015 -40.58 -31.24 7.24
CA ILE A 1015 -41.80 -32.05 7.08
C ILE A 1015 -42.80 -31.31 6.18
N PRO A 1016 -43.75 -32.03 5.54
CA PRO A 1016 -44.83 -31.40 4.80
C PRO A 1016 -45.66 -30.46 5.70
N ILE A 1017 -45.97 -29.27 5.19
CA ILE A 1017 -46.95 -28.39 5.84
C ILE A 1017 -48.32 -28.95 5.46
N ASN A 1018 -49.02 -29.59 6.41
CA ASN A 1018 -50.44 -29.87 6.23
C ASN A 1018 -51.17 -28.52 6.20
N PRO A 1019 -52.06 -28.27 5.21
CA PRO A 1019 -52.91 -27.10 5.28
C PRO A 1019 -53.71 -27.21 6.59
N VAL A 1020 -53.50 -26.26 7.49
CA VAL A 1020 -54.33 -26.11 8.68
C VAL A 1020 -55.73 -25.76 8.15
N CYS A 1021 -56.73 -26.58 8.49
CA CYS A 1021 -58.14 -26.28 8.23
C CYS A 1021 -58.57 -24.94 8.84
#